data_AF-A0A077PIK1-F1
#
_entry.id   AF-A0A077PIK1-F1
#
_cell.length_a   1.000
_cell.length_b   1.000
_cell.length_c   1.000
_cell.angle_alpha   90.00
_cell.angle_beta   90.00
_cell.angle_gamma   90.00
#
_symmetry.space_group_name_H-M   'P 1'
#
loop_
_entity.id
_entity.type
_entity.pdbx_description
1 polymer ?
#
loop_
_entity_poly.entity_id
_entity_poly.type
_entity_poly.pdbx_seq_one_letter_code
_entity_poly.pdbx_strand_id
1 'polypeptide(L)'
;MMVNQIHSGAGDNVAGSKYEYIIRSVQSRDLRTVIDNVMRDICYRDLARAREKVDVLNNISSLESDVYLLLKALNVKLELIKGALPSSKNDLLRLLQHKDLPHDVWEVVTSILIDLESRTSEELARERYSASKVNGFYIKEVFFELLASKEELSRDYNSSTVHDLSEQEVTGLVRGAIRVQDFAFSFELARHLDKYFPSNNSRILLLYTESCLLITRNQHNHYFSLSKQEKSNLDRIIAQLLTDIDGKYDDRHIAILTNLLNLSYFLDSRLYDLGKLHIDKIREMNSMPAEFIEQLSTEMKTPKIKFELVSDILDLEQIVLLDFALESNQIKARDVNTWVDKGGEIHTGDDYINYFFDLYFRALVCSVDDKKEIQLLDERAQDFLVLDSKKFLLMNPYRISKLCEKFIWLNLPLHAVNYLSPFLSNEAWVSPIFECYLDALFASEKFDLLLSKIKHLMPDEKTELIYLREAQVYERLNEYELSIKSTRSAIDISPNNSYAWLLLLHTSRRKGLGINVLKEIVFEIPEAIFSTYDESKVALVNEIATYIDINLAERVLVDWFVQNPVKVAKPLTQIHTNSLINRQKVNSNPYIPINCGYGVTYFDGFETITRILARDVEANHPCVLDIESPLGQALEYMQEGDSSSDITMLKRLPPYVAAFRLAVELRSKNNDGTDAFRQFSLPAHKEEFIPYFENILKRYSSKEKERDAVLHNSNVPLTIRGKFTDPTNPVRGAITHLTSNTSTQFMELFNSGEETPGKVIIDVYTAVYFSLMGFASAVANLNIELVTCQYTKKVLEGWVEDILREDYMSMGVSDKGLYKVTSKDIRRNFSDLIYGLQTLLKHAKL
;
A
#
# COMPACT_ATOMS: atom_id res chain seq x y z
N MET A 1 -67.39 38.23 18.73
CA MET A 1 -66.67 37.55 17.63
C MET A 1 -65.47 38.42 17.27
N MET A 2 -64.29 38.06 17.76
CA MET A 2 -63.02 38.62 17.30
C MET A 2 -62.20 37.46 16.77
N VAL A 3 -61.72 37.63 15.55
CA VAL A 3 -61.07 36.60 14.72
C VAL A 3 -59.62 36.45 15.17
N ASN A 4 -59.21 35.23 15.53
CA ASN A 4 -57.81 34.89 15.72
C ASN A 4 -57.12 34.83 14.34
N GLN A 5 -56.14 35.71 14.12
CA GLN A 5 -55.19 35.55 13.03
C GLN A 5 -53.93 34.84 13.55
N ILE A 6 -53.58 33.73 12.90
CA ILE A 6 -52.32 33.03 13.09
C ILE A 6 -51.44 33.34 11.87
N HIS A 7 -50.29 33.97 12.09
CA HIS A 7 -49.28 34.21 11.06
C HIS A 7 -48.15 33.18 11.19
N SER A 8 -47.74 32.60 10.05
CA SER A 8 -46.67 31.59 9.92
C SER A 8 -45.60 32.04 8.91
N GLY A 9 -45.01 33.23 9.11
CA GLY A 9 -43.92 33.77 8.28
C GLY A 9 -42.57 33.75 9.01
N ALA A 10 -41.48 33.49 8.27
CA ALA A 10 -40.10 33.32 8.77
C ALA A 10 -39.39 34.62 9.25
N GLY A 11 -40.14 35.65 9.62
CA GLY A 11 -39.63 36.96 10.02
C GLY A 11 -40.05 37.38 11.44
N ASP A 12 -40.13 36.43 12.38
CA ASP A 12 -40.65 36.66 13.72
C ASP A 12 -39.50 36.74 14.76
N ASN A 13 -38.86 37.91 14.87
CA ASN A 13 -37.80 38.21 15.86
C ASN A 13 -38.36 38.47 17.28
N VAL A 14 -39.36 37.67 17.69
CA VAL A 14 -40.10 37.84 18.93
C VAL A 14 -40.21 36.49 19.67
N ALA A 15 -39.07 35.82 19.89
CA ALA A 15 -39.04 34.57 20.67
C ALA A 15 -39.38 34.80 22.15
N GLY A 16 -39.01 35.96 22.72
CA GLY A 16 -39.28 36.31 24.12
C GLY A 16 -40.78 36.49 24.43
N SER A 17 -41.57 37.04 23.51
CA SER A 17 -42.98 37.39 23.79
C SER A 17 -43.97 36.23 23.60
N LYS A 18 -43.56 35.10 22.99
CA LYS A 18 -44.42 33.91 22.87
C LYS A 18 -44.56 33.16 24.21
N TYR A 19 -43.51 33.11 25.04
CA TYR A 19 -43.62 32.55 26.39
C TYR A 19 -44.36 33.50 27.34
N GLU A 20 -44.20 34.81 27.16
CA GLU A 20 -44.95 35.83 27.91
C GLU A 20 -46.46 35.80 27.61
N TYR A 21 -46.86 35.43 26.38
CA TYR A 21 -48.27 35.31 25.99
C TYR A 21 -48.95 34.01 26.44
N ILE A 22 -48.20 32.92 26.65
CA ILE A 22 -48.73 31.65 27.19
C ILE A 22 -48.99 31.76 28.71
N ILE A 23 -48.33 32.69 29.41
CA ILE A 23 -48.24 32.73 30.88
C ILE A 23 -48.85 34.02 31.45
N ARG A 24 -50.11 34.35 31.12
CA ARG A 24 -50.82 35.50 31.73
C ARG A 24 -51.73 35.16 32.92
N SER A 25 -51.88 33.88 33.29
CA SER A 25 -52.53 33.49 34.56
C SER A 25 -51.98 32.15 35.04
N VAL A 26 -51.21 32.14 36.13
CA VAL A 26 -50.61 30.90 36.67
C VAL A 26 -51.63 30.21 37.58
N GLN A 27 -52.09 29.03 37.18
CA GLN A 27 -52.52 27.99 38.12
C GLN A 27 -51.61 26.78 37.94
N SER A 28 -51.45 25.97 38.98
CA SER A 28 -50.57 24.79 39.05
C SER A 28 -50.75 23.76 37.92
N ARG A 29 -51.89 23.79 37.24
CA ARG A 29 -52.22 22.99 36.04
C ARG A 29 -51.49 23.39 34.74
N ASP A 30 -51.02 24.63 34.63
CA ASP A 30 -50.31 25.13 33.44
C ASP A 30 -48.78 24.91 33.50
N LEU A 31 -48.26 24.43 34.63
CA LEU A 31 -46.83 24.20 34.87
C LEU A 31 -46.31 22.88 34.31
N ARG A 32 -47.15 21.85 34.13
CA ARG A 32 -46.72 20.53 33.64
C ARG A 32 -45.97 20.63 32.32
N THR A 33 -46.56 21.29 31.33
CA THR A 33 -45.96 21.48 30.00
C THR A 33 -44.64 22.23 30.06
N VAL A 34 -44.48 23.13 31.02
CA VAL A 34 -43.25 23.91 31.23
C VAL A 34 -42.17 23.04 31.87
N ILE A 35 -42.52 22.28 32.91
CA ILE A 35 -41.63 21.32 33.58
C ILE A 35 -41.13 20.28 32.58
N ASP A 36 -42.04 19.66 31.82
CA ASP A 36 -41.68 18.65 30.82
C ASP A 36 -40.77 19.24 29.73
N ASN A 37 -41.01 20.49 29.32
CA ASN A 37 -40.14 21.17 28.35
C ASN A 37 -38.74 21.46 28.89
N VAL A 38 -38.60 21.87 30.16
CA VAL A 38 -37.30 22.14 30.78
C VAL A 38 -36.57 20.83 31.07
N MET A 39 -37.26 19.84 31.66
CA MET A 39 -36.71 18.52 31.93
C MET A 39 -36.27 17.81 30.65
N ARG A 40 -37.01 17.96 29.54
CA ARG A 40 -36.58 17.44 28.23
C ARG A 40 -35.31 18.11 27.75
N ASP A 41 -35.18 19.44 27.82
CA ASP A 41 -33.95 20.13 27.41
C ASP A 41 -32.75 19.70 28.29
N ILE A 42 -32.97 19.51 29.61
CA ILE A 42 -31.96 18.98 30.54
C ILE A 42 -31.58 17.54 30.17
N CYS A 43 -32.57 16.69 29.87
CA CYS A 43 -32.37 15.34 29.41
C CYS A 43 -31.58 15.33 28.10
N TYR A 44 -31.86 16.23 27.17
CA TYR A 44 -31.16 16.33 25.88
C TYR A 44 -29.77 16.97 25.98
N ARG A 45 -29.38 17.43 27.17
CA ARG A 45 -28.15 18.20 27.45
C ARG A 45 -28.08 19.56 26.75
N ASP A 46 -29.22 20.14 26.34
CA ASP A 46 -29.28 21.54 25.87
C ASP A 46 -29.40 22.50 27.08
N LEU A 47 -28.35 22.53 27.90
CA LEU A 47 -28.35 23.24 29.18
C LEU A 47 -28.50 24.76 29.01
N ALA A 48 -28.03 25.31 27.90
CA ALA A 48 -28.17 26.74 27.60
C ALA A 48 -29.64 27.10 27.40
N ARG A 49 -30.37 26.31 26.60
CA ARG A 49 -31.80 26.50 26.36
C ARG A 49 -32.64 26.24 27.60
N ALA A 50 -32.31 25.20 28.37
CA ALA A 50 -32.95 24.93 29.65
C ALA A 50 -32.77 26.10 30.64
N ARG A 51 -31.56 26.67 30.72
CA ARG A 51 -31.27 27.83 31.56
C ARG A 51 -32.02 29.08 31.10
N GLU A 52 -32.00 29.38 29.81
CA GLU A 52 -32.75 30.49 29.23
C GLU A 52 -34.24 30.40 29.59
N LYS A 53 -34.85 29.21 29.45
CA LYS A 53 -36.25 28.96 29.85
C LYS A 53 -36.48 29.22 31.33
N VAL A 54 -35.61 28.72 32.21
CA VAL A 54 -35.74 28.92 33.67
C VAL A 54 -35.55 30.40 34.04
N ASP A 55 -34.62 31.11 33.40
CA ASP A 55 -34.35 32.53 33.66
C ASP A 55 -35.52 33.42 33.21
N VAL A 56 -36.13 33.15 32.05
CA VAL A 56 -37.35 33.84 31.60
C VAL A 56 -38.49 33.65 32.61
N LEU A 57 -38.66 32.44 33.14
CA LEU A 57 -39.70 32.14 34.13
C LEU A 57 -39.44 32.83 35.46
N ASN A 58 -38.18 32.93 35.90
CA ASN A 58 -37.81 33.62 37.14
C ASN A 58 -38.08 35.14 37.10
N ASN A 59 -38.18 35.75 35.91
CA ASN A 59 -38.41 37.18 35.74
C ASN A 59 -39.89 37.61 35.82
N ILE A 60 -40.82 36.66 36.00
CA ILE A 60 -42.25 36.96 36.16
C ILE A 60 -42.49 37.53 37.56
N SER A 61 -43.05 38.74 37.64
CA SER A 61 -43.16 39.53 38.88
C SER A 61 -44.26 39.08 39.87
N SER A 62 -45.03 38.04 39.53
CA SER A 62 -46.15 37.52 40.32
C SER A 62 -46.16 35.98 40.42
N LEU A 63 -45.03 35.39 40.83
CA LEU A 63 -44.92 33.95 41.06
C LEU A 63 -45.40 33.56 42.48
N GLU A 64 -46.16 32.48 42.58
CA GLU A 64 -46.50 31.85 43.87
C GLU A 64 -45.25 31.19 44.50
N SER A 65 -45.23 31.06 45.83
CA SER A 65 -44.12 30.45 46.59
C SER A 65 -43.73 29.06 46.08
N ASP A 66 -44.73 28.24 45.73
CA ASP A 66 -44.54 26.86 45.29
C ASP A 66 -43.91 26.80 43.89
N VAL A 67 -44.22 27.77 43.03
CA VAL A 67 -43.63 27.92 41.69
C VAL A 67 -42.18 28.40 41.80
N TYR A 68 -41.89 29.33 42.71
CA TYR A 68 -40.53 29.77 42.98
C TYR A 68 -39.64 28.62 43.48
N LEU A 69 -40.13 27.81 44.41
CA LEU A 69 -39.42 26.62 44.91
C LEU A 69 -39.21 25.56 43.81
N LEU A 70 -40.18 25.38 42.91
CA LEU A 70 -40.05 24.48 41.76
C LEU A 70 -39.00 24.96 40.76
N LEU A 71 -38.97 26.25 40.41
CA LEU A 71 -37.92 26.82 39.55
C LEU A 71 -36.54 26.67 40.20
N LYS A 72 -36.47 26.82 41.53
CA LYS A 72 -35.25 26.53 42.29
C LYS A 72 -34.85 25.04 42.21
N ALA A 73 -35.81 24.12 42.26
CA ALA A 73 -35.55 22.69 42.06
C ALA A 73 -35.01 22.38 40.66
N LEU A 74 -35.60 22.96 39.60
CA LEU A 74 -35.10 22.81 38.22
C LEU A 74 -33.69 23.40 38.06
N ASN A 75 -33.39 24.52 38.72
CA ASN A 75 -32.04 25.06 38.79
C ASN A 75 -31.07 24.11 39.52
N VAL A 76 -31.50 23.47 40.60
CA VAL A 76 -30.71 22.42 41.27
C VAL A 76 -30.39 21.28 40.30
N LYS A 77 -31.36 20.82 39.50
CA LYS A 77 -31.11 19.80 38.47
C LYS A 77 -30.09 20.28 37.42
N LEU A 78 -30.19 21.52 36.96
CA LEU A 78 -29.22 22.11 36.02
C LEU A 78 -27.79 22.13 36.60
N GLU A 79 -27.63 22.51 37.86
CA GLU A 79 -26.34 22.52 38.54
C GLU A 79 -25.80 21.10 38.77
N LEU A 80 -26.68 20.15 39.13
CA LEU A 80 -26.31 18.73 39.26
C LEU A 80 -25.79 18.17 37.93
N ILE A 81 -26.46 18.42 36.81
CA ILE A 81 -25.98 17.93 35.50
C ILE A 81 -24.64 18.55 35.10
N LYS A 82 -24.30 19.76 35.58
CA LYS A 82 -22.97 20.38 35.42
C LYS A 82 -21.90 19.85 36.38
N GLY A 83 -22.24 18.93 37.27
CA GLY A 83 -21.32 18.37 38.26
C GLY A 83 -21.21 19.18 39.56
N ALA A 84 -21.99 20.26 39.73
CA ALA A 84 -22.01 21.03 40.97
C ALA A 84 -22.90 20.36 42.03
N LEU A 85 -22.54 20.51 43.30
CA LEU A 85 -23.32 20.07 44.46
C LEU A 85 -23.96 21.27 45.18
N PRO A 86 -25.16 21.72 44.77
CA PRO A 86 -25.83 22.85 45.39
C PRO A 86 -26.36 22.50 46.79
N SER A 87 -26.14 23.40 47.74
CA SER A 87 -26.65 23.29 49.11
C SER A 87 -28.15 23.64 49.20
N SER A 88 -29.00 22.82 48.56
CA SER A 88 -30.45 23.11 48.39
C SER A 88 -31.37 21.97 48.86
N LYS A 89 -30.84 20.96 49.58
CA LYS A 89 -31.61 19.82 50.08
C LYS A 89 -32.83 20.23 50.91
N ASN A 90 -32.66 21.20 51.80
CA ASN A 90 -33.75 21.68 52.65
C ASN A 90 -34.88 22.37 51.85
N ASP A 91 -34.55 23.02 50.74
CA ASP A 91 -35.56 23.67 49.89
C ASP A 91 -36.38 22.64 49.09
N LEU A 92 -35.73 21.56 48.60
CA LEU A 92 -36.42 20.42 47.99
C LEU A 92 -37.35 19.72 48.98
N LEU A 93 -36.88 19.49 50.22
CA LEU A 93 -37.70 18.89 51.27
C LEU A 93 -38.88 19.77 51.69
N ARG A 94 -38.70 21.10 51.76
CA ARG A 94 -39.79 22.05 52.03
C ARG A 94 -40.87 21.98 50.96
N LEU A 95 -40.49 21.90 49.69
CA LEU A 95 -41.45 21.77 48.59
C LEU A 95 -42.23 20.45 48.64
N LEU A 96 -41.58 19.34 48.99
CA LEU A 96 -42.24 18.03 49.14
C LEU A 96 -43.18 17.94 50.36
N GLN A 97 -43.10 18.86 51.32
CA GLN A 97 -43.97 18.91 52.51
C GLN A 97 -45.30 19.64 52.26
N HIS A 98 -45.49 20.30 51.12
CA HIS A 98 -46.76 20.93 50.73
C HIS A 98 -47.82 19.87 50.42
N LYS A 99 -48.99 19.96 51.08
CA LYS A 99 -50.05 18.92 51.02
C LYS A 99 -50.82 18.86 49.69
N ASP A 100 -50.84 19.94 48.93
CA ASP A 100 -51.64 20.09 47.69
C ASP A 100 -50.77 20.14 46.42
N LEU A 101 -49.55 19.59 46.46
CA LEU A 101 -48.63 19.60 45.32
C LEU A 101 -49.14 18.67 44.19
N PRO A 102 -49.18 19.13 42.92
CA PRO A 102 -49.55 18.25 41.81
C PRO A 102 -48.59 17.06 41.70
N HIS A 103 -49.14 15.91 41.32
CA HIS A 103 -48.39 14.65 41.21
C HIS A 103 -47.13 14.77 40.31
N ASP A 104 -47.27 15.44 39.16
CA ASP A 104 -46.16 15.64 38.20
C ASP A 104 -45.02 16.49 38.79
N VAL A 105 -45.35 17.48 39.61
CA VAL A 105 -44.36 18.32 40.33
C VAL A 105 -43.66 17.50 41.41
N TRP A 106 -44.43 16.71 42.17
CA TRP A 106 -43.90 15.85 43.22
C TRP A 106 -42.89 14.83 42.65
N GLU A 107 -43.21 14.22 41.52
CA GLU A 107 -42.34 13.27 40.83
C GLU A 107 -40.99 13.91 40.45
N VAL A 108 -41.02 15.06 39.80
CA VAL A 108 -39.81 15.77 39.36
C VAL A 108 -38.96 16.22 40.54
N VAL A 109 -39.56 16.79 41.58
CA VAL A 109 -38.81 17.22 42.77
C VAL A 109 -38.18 16.01 43.48
N THR A 110 -38.90 14.88 43.51
CA THR A 110 -38.38 13.63 44.07
C THR A 110 -37.23 13.07 43.23
N SER A 111 -37.31 13.09 41.90
CA SER A 111 -36.22 12.63 41.04
C SER A 111 -34.95 13.49 41.18
N ILE A 112 -35.12 14.81 41.32
CA ILE A 112 -34.01 15.75 41.58
C ILE A 112 -33.38 15.49 42.95
N LEU A 113 -34.19 15.18 43.96
CA LEU A 113 -33.71 14.84 45.28
C LEU A 113 -32.96 13.49 45.28
N ILE A 114 -33.43 12.50 44.53
CA ILE A 114 -32.71 11.21 44.34
C ILE A 114 -31.37 11.45 43.64
N ASP A 115 -31.30 12.30 42.61
CA ASP A 115 -30.04 12.66 41.95
C ASP A 115 -29.06 13.33 42.94
N LEU A 116 -29.51 14.34 43.68
CA LEU A 116 -28.70 15.00 44.72
C LEU A 116 -28.21 14.01 45.79
N GLU A 117 -29.10 13.13 46.26
CA GLU A 117 -28.76 12.14 47.28
C GLU A 117 -27.84 11.05 46.73
N SER A 118 -27.98 10.62 45.47
CA SER A 118 -27.08 9.61 44.88
C SER A 118 -25.61 10.05 44.89
N ARG A 119 -25.35 11.37 44.87
CA ARG A 119 -24.02 11.96 44.91
C ARG A 119 -23.50 12.24 46.32
N THR A 120 -24.34 12.15 47.34
CA THR A 120 -23.99 12.45 48.74
C THR A 120 -24.13 11.25 49.67
N SER A 121 -25.09 10.36 49.41
CA SER A 121 -25.36 9.11 50.11
C SER A 121 -26.21 8.18 49.22
N GLU A 122 -25.56 7.18 48.63
CA GLU A 122 -26.22 6.20 47.75
C GLU A 122 -27.33 5.41 48.47
N GLU A 123 -27.08 5.00 49.73
CA GLU A 123 -28.05 4.27 50.55
C GLU A 123 -29.35 5.06 50.73
N LEU A 124 -29.27 6.35 51.09
CA LEU A 124 -30.45 7.21 51.24
C LEU A 124 -31.20 7.39 49.93
N ALA A 125 -30.49 7.51 48.80
CA ALA A 125 -31.11 7.64 47.49
C ALA A 125 -31.88 6.37 47.09
N ARG A 126 -31.32 5.20 47.37
CA ARG A 126 -31.97 3.89 47.17
C ARG A 126 -33.18 3.73 48.09
N GLU A 127 -33.06 4.05 49.37
CA GLU A 127 -34.20 4.03 50.32
C GLU A 127 -35.33 4.95 49.86
N ARG A 128 -35.00 6.16 49.38
CA ARG A 128 -36.00 7.11 48.85
C ARG A 128 -36.70 6.57 47.62
N TYR A 129 -35.97 5.95 46.70
CA TYR A 129 -36.55 5.31 45.53
C TYR A 129 -37.52 4.20 45.95
N SER A 130 -37.10 3.30 46.84
CA SER A 130 -37.95 2.20 47.35
C SER A 130 -39.16 2.68 48.15
N ALA A 131 -39.05 3.81 48.86
CA ALA A 131 -40.14 4.41 49.62
C ALA A 131 -41.10 5.25 48.76
N SER A 132 -40.74 5.54 47.50
CA SER A 132 -41.59 6.29 46.58
C SER A 132 -42.85 5.49 46.26
N LYS A 133 -44.02 6.08 46.54
CA LYS A 133 -45.32 5.47 46.19
C LYS A 133 -45.69 5.66 44.72
N VAL A 134 -44.94 6.50 44.00
CA VAL A 134 -45.21 6.92 42.64
C VAL A 134 -44.24 6.23 41.69
N ASN A 135 -44.79 5.50 40.72
CA ASN A 135 -44.03 4.83 39.67
C ASN A 135 -43.83 5.76 38.46
N GLY A 136 -43.14 6.87 38.69
CA GLY A 136 -42.94 7.94 37.70
C GLY A 136 -41.72 7.70 36.79
N PHE A 137 -41.80 8.15 35.53
CA PHE A 137 -40.74 7.99 34.54
C PHE A 137 -39.49 8.83 34.85
N TYR A 138 -39.62 10.01 35.47
CA TYR A 138 -38.44 10.81 35.88
C TYR A 138 -37.71 10.19 37.07
N ILE A 139 -38.45 9.58 38.01
CA ILE A 139 -37.85 8.87 39.15
C ILE A 139 -37.09 7.64 38.64
N LYS A 140 -37.69 6.88 37.72
CA LYS A 140 -37.04 5.73 37.06
C LYS A 140 -35.82 6.13 36.25
N GLU A 141 -35.90 7.20 35.45
CA GLU A 141 -34.75 7.70 34.66
C GLU A 141 -33.52 7.89 35.56
N VAL A 142 -33.67 8.63 36.66
CA VAL A 142 -32.58 8.89 37.60
C VAL A 142 -32.10 7.63 38.30
N PHE A 143 -33.01 6.74 38.70
CA PHE A 143 -32.64 5.46 39.31
C PHE A 143 -31.81 4.60 38.34
N PHE A 144 -32.25 4.45 37.09
CA PHE A 144 -31.52 3.70 36.07
C PHE A 144 -30.16 4.34 35.76
N GLU A 145 -30.13 5.66 35.56
CA GLU A 145 -28.93 6.42 35.20
C GLU A 145 -27.87 6.35 36.30
N LEU A 146 -28.25 6.45 37.58
CA LEU A 146 -27.30 6.69 38.69
C LEU A 146 -27.18 5.58 39.73
N LEU A 147 -28.17 4.69 39.89
CA LEU A 147 -28.22 3.75 41.02
C LEU A 147 -28.32 2.28 40.62
N ALA A 148 -29.10 1.94 39.58
CA ALA A 148 -29.41 0.56 39.22
C ALA A 148 -28.15 -0.28 38.93
N SER A 149 -28.10 -1.50 39.46
CA SER A 149 -27.10 -2.51 39.11
C SER A 149 -27.34 -3.05 37.70
N LYS A 150 -26.36 -3.78 37.16
CA LYS A 150 -26.46 -4.44 35.86
C LYS A 150 -27.68 -5.37 35.80
N GLU A 151 -27.91 -6.15 36.85
CA GLU A 151 -29.03 -7.09 36.95
C GLU A 151 -30.38 -6.39 37.10
N GLU A 152 -30.44 -5.27 37.83
CA GLU A 152 -31.64 -4.44 37.94
C GLU A 152 -32.04 -3.87 36.57
N LEU A 153 -31.10 -3.27 35.84
CA LEU A 153 -31.34 -2.71 34.49
C LEU A 153 -31.89 -3.76 33.52
N SER A 154 -31.27 -4.95 33.45
CA SER A 154 -31.74 -6.02 32.57
C SER A 154 -33.09 -6.58 33.01
N ARG A 155 -33.34 -6.72 34.33
CA ARG A 155 -34.61 -7.22 34.84
C ARG A 155 -35.75 -6.27 34.53
N ASP A 156 -35.55 -4.96 34.76
CA ASP A 156 -36.58 -3.96 34.50
C ASP A 156 -36.92 -3.85 33.01
N TYR A 157 -35.91 -3.93 32.13
CA TYR A 157 -36.17 -3.95 30.68
C TYR A 157 -36.92 -5.22 30.24
N ASN A 158 -36.49 -6.40 30.68
CA ASN A 158 -37.09 -7.68 30.24
C ASN A 158 -38.48 -7.95 30.82
N SER A 159 -38.80 -7.37 31.99
CA SER A 159 -40.12 -7.51 32.62
C SER A 159 -41.15 -6.50 32.10
N SER A 160 -40.71 -5.51 31.32
CA SER A 160 -41.57 -4.49 30.73
C SER A 160 -41.95 -4.83 29.29
N THR A 161 -43.16 -4.50 28.86
CA THR A 161 -43.46 -4.49 27.43
C THR A 161 -42.69 -3.36 26.78
N VAL A 162 -41.88 -3.69 25.77
CA VAL A 162 -40.96 -2.75 25.10
C VAL A 162 -41.64 -1.46 24.58
N HIS A 163 -42.92 -1.53 24.19
CA HIS A 163 -43.70 -0.36 23.72
C HIS A 163 -44.33 0.49 24.84
N ASP A 164 -44.29 0.03 26.09
CA ASP A 164 -44.88 0.74 27.23
C ASP A 164 -43.88 1.66 27.95
N LEU A 165 -42.59 1.59 27.57
CA LEU A 165 -41.54 2.43 28.13
C LEU A 165 -41.53 3.82 27.48
N SER A 166 -41.43 4.85 28.30
CA SER A 166 -41.26 6.25 27.86
C SER A 166 -39.84 6.56 27.39
N GLU A 167 -39.67 7.68 26.66
CA GLU A 167 -38.36 8.18 26.22
C GLU A 167 -37.39 8.38 27.40
N GLN A 168 -37.88 8.89 28.53
CA GLN A 168 -37.11 9.13 29.74
C GLN A 168 -36.62 7.82 30.38
N GLU A 169 -37.49 6.81 30.48
CA GLU A 169 -37.11 5.51 31.04
C GLU A 169 -36.04 4.84 30.18
N VAL A 170 -36.23 4.81 28.85
CA VAL A 170 -35.23 4.23 27.94
C VAL A 170 -33.92 5.03 27.97
N THR A 171 -33.98 6.36 28.04
CA THR A 171 -32.77 7.20 28.18
C THR A 171 -32.01 6.88 29.47
N GLY A 172 -32.72 6.72 30.59
CA GLY A 172 -32.14 6.32 31.86
C GLY A 172 -31.49 4.92 31.78
N LEU A 173 -32.16 3.97 31.13
CA LEU A 173 -31.61 2.63 30.90
C LEU A 173 -30.33 2.67 30.06
N VAL A 174 -30.30 3.45 28.98
CA VAL A 174 -29.10 3.62 28.12
C VAL A 174 -27.94 4.17 28.96
N ARG A 175 -28.14 5.27 29.69
CA ARG A 175 -27.07 5.87 30.50
C ARG A 175 -26.64 4.98 31.66
N GLY A 176 -27.58 4.28 32.27
CA GLY A 176 -27.30 3.26 33.27
C GLY A 176 -26.41 2.16 32.73
N ALA A 177 -26.73 1.64 31.55
CA ALA A 177 -25.95 0.61 30.86
C ALA A 177 -24.53 1.09 30.51
N ILE A 178 -24.37 2.35 30.08
CA ILE A 178 -23.05 2.99 29.89
C ILE A 178 -22.27 3.02 31.21
N ARG A 179 -22.89 3.46 32.31
CA ARG A 179 -22.26 3.58 33.63
C ARG A 179 -21.74 2.24 34.14
N VAL A 180 -22.51 1.17 33.97
CA VAL A 180 -22.10 -0.20 34.36
C VAL A 180 -21.24 -0.89 33.29
N GLN A 181 -20.79 -0.16 32.27
CA GLN A 181 -19.94 -0.63 31.16
C GLN A 181 -20.51 -1.82 30.37
N ASP A 182 -21.84 -1.98 30.33
CA ASP A 182 -22.49 -2.93 29.43
C ASP A 182 -22.82 -2.26 28.09
N PHE A 183 -21.77 -2.04 27.29
CA PHE A 183 -21.91 -1.33 26.01
C PHE A 183 -22.73 -2.10 24.97
N ALA A 184 -22.77 -3.43 25.04
CA ALA A 184 -23.59 -4.23 24.14
C ALA A 184 -25.08 -4.00 24.43
N PHE A 185 -25.49 -4.10 25.69
CA PHE A 185 -26.86 -3.81 26.10
C PHE A 185 -27.21 -2.33 25.89
N SER A 186 -26.27 -1.43 26.20
CA SER A 186 -26.47 0.00 25.99
C SER A 186 -26.71 0.36 24.52
N PHE A 187 -25.99 -0.27 23.58
CA PHE A 187 -26.16 -0.04 22.15
C PHE A 187 -27.52 -0.58 21.66
N GLU A 188 -27.96 -1.74 22.17
CA GLU A 188 -29.30 -2.27 21.89
C GLU A 188 -30.40 -1.30 22.35
N LEU A 189 -30.31 -0.82 23.58
CA LEU A 189 -31.24 0.17 24.14
C LEU A 189 -31.21 1.50 23.38
N ALA A 190 -30.04 1.96 22.94
CA ALA A 190 -29.92 3.19 22.16
C ALA A 190 -30.53 3.06 20.76
N ARG A 191 -30.37 1.90 20.11
CA ARG A 191 -31.08 1.59 18.85
C ARG A 191 -32.59 1.59 19.04
N HIS A 192 -33.05 1.06 20.17
CA HIS A 192 -34.46 1.09 20.52
C HIS A 192 -34.95 2.53 20.73
N LEU A 193 -34.22 3.32 21.52
CA LEU A 193 -34.51 4.74 21.76
C LEU A 193 -34.63 5.52 20.45
N ASP A 194 -33.66 5.38 19.55
CA ASP A 194 -33.66 6.11 18.28
C ASP A 194 -34.78 5.69 17.33
N LYS A 195 -35.14 4.39 17.35
CA LYS A 195 -36.23 3.86 16.50
C LYS A 195 -37.61 4.37 16.91
N TYR A 196 -37.90 4.43 18.21
CA TYR A 196 -39.25 4.77 18.72
C TYR A 196 -39.37 6.23 19.17
N PHE A 197 -38.27 6.87 19.54
CA PHE A 197 -38.21 8.26 20.01
C PHE A 197 -37.07 9.04 19.32
N PRO A 198 -37.12 9.21 17.98
CA PRO A 198 -36.04 9.86 17.24
C PRO A 198 -35.88 11.33 17.66
N SER A 199 -34.72 11.67 18.18
CA SER A 199 -34.34 12.99 18.64
C SER A 199 -32.83 13.23 18.50
N ASN A 200 -32.36 14.46 18.70
CA ASN A 200 -30.92 14.73 18.75
C ASN A 200 -30.25 13.92 19.88
N ASN A 201 -30.93 13.76 21.01
CA ASN A 201 -30.45 13.00 22.15
C ASN A 201 -30.34 11.50 21.84
N SER A 202 -31.35 10.90 21.21
CA SER A 202 -31.31 9.48 20.84
C SER A 202 -30.17 9.19 19.86
N ARG A 203 -29.98 10.08 18.88
CA ARG A 203 -28.97 9.94 17.83
C ARG A 203 -27.54 10.05 18.38
N ILE A 204 -27.27 11.03 19.25
CA ILE A 204 -25.96 11.17 19.93
C ILE A 204 -25.68 9.98 20.85
N LEU A 205 -26.69 9.52 21.61
CA LEU A 205 -26.54 8.34 22.47
C LEU A 205 -26.28 7.07 21.64
N LEU A 206 -26.93 6.93 20.49
CA LEU A 206 -26.67 5.83 19.58
C LEU A 206 -25.21 5.86 19.08
N LEU A 207 -24.73 7.01 18.61
CA LEU A 207 -23.33 7.16 18.18
C LEU A 207 -22.33 6.89 19.31
N TYR A 208 -22.61 7.41 20.50
CA TYR A 208 -21.75 7.24 21.66
C TYR A 208 -21.65 5.78 22.09
N THR A 209 -22.79 5.11 22.27
CA THR A 209 -22.82 3.70 22.66
C THR A 209 -22.20 2.79 21.60
N GLU A 210 -22.37 3.11 20.32
CA GLU A 210 -21.71 2.40 19.24
C GLU A 210 -20.18 2.58 19.27
N SER A 211 -19.70 3.82 19.49
CA SER A 211 -18.27 4.08 19.63
C SER A 211 -17.64 3.33 20.81
N CYS A 212 -18.34 3.28 21.95
CA CYS A 212 -17.93 2.53 23.14
C CYS A 212 -17.90 1.01 22.89
N LEU A 213 -18.89 0.50 22.15
CA LEU A 213 -18.93 -0.91 21.77
C LEU A 213 -17.76 -1.29 20.85
N LEU A 214 -17.47 -0.45 19.85
CA LEU A 214 -16.37 -0.67 18.90
C LEU A 214 -15.00 -0.64 19.59
N ILE A 215 -14.73 0.36 20.43
CA ILE A 215 -13.45 0.45 21.15
C ILE A 215 -13.26 -0.71 22.11
N THR A 216 -14.33 -1.14 22.81
CA THR A 216 -14.27 -2.27 23.73
C THR A 216 -14.03 -3.60 23.01
N ARG A 217 -14.66 -3.81 21.85
CA ARG A 217 -14.44 -5.02 21.04
C ARG A 217 -13.05 -5.09 20.41
N ASN A 218 -12.42 -3.93 20.18
CA ASN A 218 -11.16 -3.81 19.47
C ASN A 218 -10.00 -3.30 20.34
N GLN A 219 -10.07 -3.45 21.67
CA GLN A 219 -9.01 -2.99 22.59
C GLN A 219 -7.63 -3.57 22.27
N HIS A 220 -7.59 -4.78 21.71
CA HIS A 220 -6.34 -5.48 21.34
C HIS A 220 -6.08 -5.51 19.84
N ASN A 221 -6.97 -4.92 19.02
CA ASN A 221 -6.81 -4.90 17.58
C ASN A 221 -6.24 -3.56 17.16
N HIS A 222 -5.19 -3.60 16.34
CA HIS A 222 -4.71 -2.39 15.70
C HIS A 222 -5.67 -1.95 14.58
N TYR A 223 -5.71 -0.65 14.27
CA TYR A 223 -6.56 -0.08 13.22
C TYR A 223 -6.45 -0.80 11.86
N PHE A 224 -5.22 -1.16 11.48
CA PHE A 224 -4.95 -1.87 10.22
C PHE A 224 -5.40 -3.35 10.21
N SER A 225 -5.70 -3.91 11.38
CA SER A 225 -6.15 -5.30 11.57
C SER A 225 -7.66 -5.45 11.67
N LEU A 226 -8.40 -4.33 11.68
CA LEU A 226 -9.86 -4.36 11.70
C LEU A 226 -10.41 -5.17 10.50
N SER A 227 -11.54 -5.85 10.71
CA SER A 227 -12.29 -6.42 9.59
C SER A 227 -12.91 -5.33 8.71
N LYS A 228 -13.31 -5.68 7.48
CA LYS A 228 -14.03 -4.78 6.58
C LYS A 228 -15.29 -4.20 7.22
N GLN A 229 -16.06 -5.02 7.94
CA GLN A 229 -17.27 -4.57 8.62
C GLN A 229 -16.96 -3.56 9.74
N GLU A 230 -15.93 -3.83 10.55
CA GLU A 230 -15.53 -2.92 11.63
C GLU A 230 -15.01 -1.59 11.11
N LYS A 231 -14.19 -1.63 10.05
CA LYS A 231 -13.70 -0.44 9.36
C LYS A 231 -14.85 0.39 8.77
N SER A 232 -15.82 -0.26 8.12
CA SER A 232 -17.00 0.42 7.57
C SER A 232 -17.86 1.08 8.67
N ASN A 233 -18.06 0.39 9.80
CA ASN A 233 -18.75 0.96 10.96
C ASN A 233 -18.01 2.18 11.51
N LEU A 234 -16.68 2.08 11.65
CA LEU A 234 -15.82 3.17 12.09
C LEU A 234 -15.95 4.38 11.15
N ASP A 235 -15.80 4.20 9.84
CA ASP A 235 -15.88 5.27 8.85
C ASP A 235 -17.24 5.96 8.84
N ARG A 236 -18.33 5.19 9.00
CA ARG A 236 -19.68 5.74 9.12
C ARG A 236 -19.81 6.64 10.35
N ILE A 237 -19.33 6.19 11.51
CA ILE A 237 -19.42 6.96 12.76
C ILE A 237 -18.54 8.21 12.67
N ILE A 238 -17.36 8.13 12.05
CA ILE A 238 -16.52 9.29 11.76
C ILE A 238 -17.29 10.32 10.91
N ALA A 239 -17.88 9.89 9.79
CA ALA A 239 -18.64 10.78 8.92
C ALA A 239 -19.84 11.43 9.65
N GLN A 240 -20.52 10.66 10.51
CA GLN A 240 -21.64 11.17 11.32
C GLN A 240 -21.16 12.18 12.36
N LEU A 241 -20.10 11.89 13.11
CA LEU A 241 -19.52 12.82 14.09
C LEU A 241 -19.09 14.14 13.44
N LEU A 242 -18.37 14.06 12.31
CA LEU A 242 -17.90 15.24 11.59
C LEU A 242 -19.06 16.14 11.13
N THR A 243 -20.21 15.53 10.80
CA THR A 243 -21.41 16.29 10.43
C THR A 243 -22.09 16.90 11.66
N ASP A 244 -22.15 16.17 12.77
CA ASP A 244 -22.91 16.58 13.97
C ASP A 244 -22.17 17.62 14.82
N ILE A 245 -20.84 17.63 14.83
CA ILE A 245 -20.04 18.53 15.67
C ILE A 245 -19.97 19.97 15.15
N ASP A 246 -20.28 20.21 13.87
CA ASP A 246 -20.11 21.49 13.15
C ASP A 246 -21.20 22.54 13.47
N GLY A 247 -21.62 22.63 14.75
CA GLY A 247 -22.66 23.53 15.21
C GLY A 247 -22.71 23.68 16.74
N LYS A 248 -23.56 22.88 17.40
CA LYS A 248 -23.82 22.90 18.85
C LYS A 248 -23.44 21.53 19.42
N TYR A 249 -22.29 21.44 20.09
CA TYR A 249 -21.78 20.18 20.65
C TYR A 249 -21.88 20.15 22.17
N ASP A 250 -21.77 18.94 22.73
CA ASP A 250 -21.67 18.69 24.17
C ASP A 250 -20.58 17.65 24.46
N ASP A 251 -20.39 17.34 25.74
CA ASP A 251 -19.36 16.40 26.23
C ASP A 251 -19.45 15.01 25.59
N ARG A 252 -20.63 14.58 25.13
CA ARG A 252 -20.77 13.27 24.47
C ARG A 252 -20.08 13.25 23.12
N HIS A 253 -20.10 14.38 22.39
CA HIS A 253 -19.38 14.50 21.12
C HIS A 253 -17.87 14.40 21.33
N ILE A 254 -17.35 15.03 22.40
CA ILE A 254 -15.93 14.95 22.75
C ILE A 254 -15.56 13.53 23.19
N ALA A 255 -16.44 12.82 23.91
CA ALA A 255 -16.23 11.42 24.27
C ALA A 255 -16.23 10.50 23.03
N ILE A 256 -17.15 10.72 22.07
CA ILE A 256 -17.13 10.02 20.77
C ILE A 256 -15.82 10.30 20.04
N LEU A 257 -15.43 11.57 19.89
CA LEU A 257 -14.19 11.99 19.24
C LEU A 257 -12.98 11.28 19.86
N THR A 258 -12.89 11.24 21.19
CA THR A 258 -11.81 10.59 21.93
C THR A 258 -11.77 9.08 21.65
N ASN A 259 -12.92 8.41 21.63
CA ASN A 259 -13.01 6.99 21.28
C ASN A 259 -12.54 6.72 19.84
N LEU A 260 -12.97 7.55 18.89
CA LEU A 260 -12.61 7.39 17.48
C LEU A 260 -11.14 7.71 17.21
N LEU A 261 -10.56 8.71 17.90
CA LEU A 261 -9.13 9.01 17.85
C LEU A 261 -8.29 7.80 18.30
N ASN A 262 -8.65 7.18 19.41
CA ASN A 262 -7.99 5.97 19.91
C ASN A 262 -8.15 4.79 18.94
N LEU A 263 -9.37 4.54 18.44
CA LEU A 263 -9.66 3.46 17.49
C LEU A 263 -8.90 3.61 16.16
N SER A 264 -8.76 4.85 15.67
CA SER A 264 -8.04 5.16 14.43
C SER A 264 -6.54 5.31 14.64
N TYR A 265 -6.04 5.17 15.88
CA TYR A 265 -4.64 5.41 16.24
C TYR A 265 -4.14 6.79 15.75
N PHE A 266 -5.01 7.80 15.77
CA PHE A 266 -4.71 9.16 15.30
C PHE A 266 -4.31 9.27 13.81
N LEU A 267 -4.59 8.24 13.00
CA LEU A 267 -4.24 8.20 11.57
C LEU A 267 -5.27 8.90 10.66
N ASP A 268 -6.51 9.09 11.13
CA ASP A 268 -7.50 9.87 10.37
C ASP A 268 -7.25 11.37 10.58
N SER A 269 -6.79 12.04 9.53
CA SER A 269 -6.44 13.47 9.58
C SER A 269 -7.60 14.36 10.00
N ARG A 270 -8.84 14.01 9.62
CA ARG A 270 -10.04 14.80 9.93
C ARG A 270 -10.34 14.75 11.42
N LEU A 271 -10.25 13.55 12.02
CA LEU A 271 -10.39 13.38 13.46
C LEU A 271 -9.25 14.07 14.21
N TYR A 272 -8.02 13.95 13.72
CA TYR A 272 -6.85 14.55 14.35
C TYR A 272 -6.94 16.08 14.38
N ASP A 273 -7.32 16.71 13.26
CA ASP A 273 -7.52 18.16 13.17
C ASP A 273 -8.66 18.63 14.08
N LEU A 274 -9.75 17.87 14.14
CA LEU A 274 -10.86 18.14 15.06
C LEU A 274 -10.44 17.97 16.53
N GLY A 275 -9.61 16.97 16.83
CA GLY A 275 -9.02 16.73 18.14
C GLY A 275 -8.17 17.90 18.62
N LYS A 276 -7.37 18.50 17.73
CA LYS A 276 -6.61 19.73 18.03
C LYS A 276 -7.52 20.89 18.40
N LEU A 277 -8.61 21.08 17.67
CA LEU A 277 -9.55 22.17 17.92
C LEU A 277 -10.19 22.08 19.32
N HIS A 278 -10.38 20.86 19.83
CA HIS A 278 -11.05 20.59 21.11
C HIS A 278 -10.12 19.99 22.18
N ILE A 279 -8.81 20.21 22.08
CA ILE A 279 -7.81 19.56 22.93
C ILE A 279 -8.01 19.78 24.43
N ASP A 280 -8.42 20.99 24.83
CA ASP A 280 -8.68 21.32 26.23
C ASP A 280 -9.84 20.49 26.79
N LYS A 281 -10.87 20.25 25.98
CA LYS A 281 -12.03 19.41 26.36
C LYS A 281 -11.69 17.93 26.39
N ILE A 282 -10.83 17.47 25.48
CA ILE A 282 -10.31 16.10 25.53
C ILE A 282 -9.50 15.91 26.82
N ARG A 283 -8.64 16.87 27.17
CA ARG A 283 -7.82 16.84 28.40
C ARG A 283 -8.66 16.76 29.68
N GLU A 284 -9.79 17.47 29.73
CA GLU A 284 -10.74 17.39 30.85
C GLU A 284 -11.29 15.97 31.05
N MET A 285 -11.41 15.17 29.99
CA MET A 285 -11.92 13.79 30.03
C MET A 285 -10.82 12.74 30.20
N ASN A 286 -9.73 12.87 29.44
CA ASN A 286 -8.60 11.96 29.45
C ASN A 286 -7.34 12.71 28.98
N SER A 287 -6.32 12.78 29.83
CA SER A 287 -5.09 13.49 29.50
C SER A 287 -4.25 12.78 28.43
N MET A 288 -4.31 11.45 28.35
CA MET A 288 -3.46 10.65 27.45
C MET A 288 -3.64 11.00 25.96
N PRO A 289 -4.88 11.02 25.40
CA PRO A 289 -5.08 11.43 24.01
C PRO A 289 -4.67 12.88 23.73
N ALA A 290 -4.89 13.79 24.68
CA ALA A 290 -4.51 15.20 24.54
C ALA A 290 -2.98 15.37 24.49
N GLU A 291 -2.27 14.70 25.40
CA GLU A 291 -0.80 14.68 25.42
C GLU A 291 -0.23 14.11 24.12
N PHE A 292 -0.84 13.04 23.59
CA PHE A 292 -0.41 12.43 22.32
C PHE A 292 -0.60 13.38 21.12
N ILE A 293 -1.71 14.13 21.06
CA ILE A 293 -1.95 15.15 20.02
C ILE A 293 -0.90 16.27 20.08
N GLU A 294 -0.54 16.70 21.29
CA GLU A 294 0.50 17.72 21.50
C GLU A 294 1.89 17.21 21.09
N GLN A 295 2.24 15.98 21.46
CA GLN A 295 3.50 15.34 21.05
C GLN A 295 3.63 15.29 19.53
N LEU A 296 2.62 14.76 18.84
CA LEU A 296 2.60 14.70 17.37
C LEU A 296 2.65 16.10 16.72
N SER A 297 2.08 17.12 17.36
CA SER A 297 2.14 18.50 16.89
C SER A 297 3.52 19.14 17.09
N THR A 298 4.29 18.66 18.07
CA THR A 298 5.61 19.20 18.43
C THR A 298 6.74 18.48 17.69
N GLU A 299 6.59 17.19 17.41
CA GLU A 299 7.55 16.34 16.68
C GLU A 299 7.72 16.72 15.19
N MET A 300 6.83 17.57 14.63
CA MET A 300 7.03 18.16 13.30
C MET A 300 8.03 19.32 13.25
N LYS A 301 8.78 19.61 14.31
CA LYS A 301 10.05 20.35 14.20
C LYS A 301 11.16 19.36 13.90
N THR A 302 11.27 18.99 12.63
CA THR A 302 12.41 18.25 12.08
C THR A 302 13.71 18.87 12.60
N PRO A 303 14.52 18.15 13.38
CA PRO A 303 15.87 18.60 13.64
C PRO A 303 16.57 18.60 12.29
N LYS A 304 17.03 19.76 11.82
CA LYS A 304 18.03 19.85 10.73
C LYS A 304 19.39 19.24 11.13
N ILE A 305 19.45 18.57 12.27
CA ILE A 305 20.66 18.01 12.84
C ILE A 305 20.83 16.63 12.22
N LYS A 306 21.94 16.45 11.51
CA LYS A 306 22.40 15.16 10.99
C LYS A 306 22.48 14.16 12.16
N PHE A 307 21.68 13.09 12.11
CA PHE A 307 21.75 12.02 13.11
C PHE A 307 23.14 11.36 13.05
N GLU A 308 23.82 11.26 14.20
CA GLU A 308 25.12 10.59 14.32
C GLU A 308 24.98 9.34 15.19
N LEU A 309 25.32 8.19 14.61
CA LEU A 309 25.29 6.89 15.28
C LEU A 309 26.59 6.70 16.10
N VAL A 310 26.66 7.35 17.26
CA VAL A 310 27.87 7.39 18.12
C VAL A 310 27.78 6.45 19.33
N SER A 311 26.57 6.10 19.76
CA SER A 311 26.34 5.21 20.91
C SER A 311 26.42 3.75 20.51
N ASP A 312 27.08 2.93 21.32
CA ASP A 312 27.10 1.47 21.16
C ASP A 312 25.78 0.82 21.64
N ILE A 313 24.96 1.55 22.41
CA ILE A 313 23.65 1.10 22.92
C ILE A 313 22.57 2.08 22.48
N LEU A 314 21.48 1.59 21.87
CA LEU A 314 20.34 2.39 21.48
C LEU A 314 19.12 2.11 22.35
N ASP A 315 18.48 3.18 22.83
CA ASP A 315 17.16 3.14 23.47
C ASP A 315 16.01 3.33 22.46
N LEU A 316 14.77 3.25 22.93
CA LEU A 316 13.59 3.33 22.07
C LEU A 316 13.48 4.66 21.29
N GLU A 317 13.85 5.79 21.90
CA GLU A 317 13.80 7.10 21.24
C GLU A 317 14.86 7.18 20.13
N GLN A 318 16.07 6.72 20.42
CA GLN A 318 17.17 6.68 19.46
C GLN A 318 16.91 5.71 18.30
N ILE A 319 16.20 4.61 18.53
CA ILE A 319 15.75 3.67 17.49
C ILE A 319 14.79 4.36 16.51
N VAL A 320 13.81 5.11 17.02
CA VAL A 320 12.86 5.84 16.17
C VAL A 320 13.56 6.91 15.34
N LEU A 321 14.53 7.63 15.93
CA LEU A 321 15.35 8.61 15.23
C LEU A 321 16.24 7.96 14.14
N LEU A 322 16.83 6.79 14.43
CA LEU A 322 17.63 6.04 13.47
C LEU A 322 16.77 5.55 12.29
N ASP A 323 15.59 5.01 12.57
CA ASP A 323 14.61 4.58 11.55
C ASP A 323 14.26 5.74 10.62
N PHE A 324 13.90 6.89 11.18
CA PHE A 324 13.62 8.10 10.41
C PHE A 324 14.84 8.61 9.62
N ALA A 325 16.03 8.58 10.22
CA ALA A 325 17.27 9.02 9.56
C ALA A 325 17.63 8.11 8.37
N LEU A 326 17.35 6.82 8.46
CA LEU A 326 17.51 5.86 7.37
C LEU A 326 16.50 6.14 6.25
N GLU A 327 15.22 6.29 6.58
CA GLU A 327 14.16 6.58 5.61
C GLU A 327 14.36 7.90 4.87
N SER A 328 14.92 8.91 5.55
CA SER A 328 15.20 10.23 4.99
C SER A 328 16.59 10.37 4.34
N ASN A 329 17.34 9.27 4.18
CA ASN A 329 18.70 9.25 3.65
C ASN A 329 19.70 10.17 4.40
N GLN A 330 19.44 10.47 5.68
CA GLN A 330 20.35 11.25 6.53
C GLN A 330 21.55 10.42 7.00
N ILE A 331 21.36 9.10 7.14
CA ILE A 331 22.41 8.11 7.41
C ILE A 331 22.41 7.03 6.34
N LYS A 332 23.58 6.49 6.00
CA LYS A 332 23.69 5.42 5.00
C LYS A 332 23.55 4.06 5.68
N ALA A 333 22.90 3.10 5.02
CA ALA A 333 22.77 1.72 5.51
C ALA A 333 24.12 1.08 5.88
N ARG A 334 25.20 1.41 5.17
CA ARG A 334 26.56 0.95 5.48
C ARG A 334 27.06 1.37 6.87
N ASP A 335 26.66 2.56 7.33
CA ASP A 335 27.11 3.11 8.60
C ASP A 335 26.41 2.35 9.76
N VAL A 336 25.13 2.00 9.55
CA VAL A 336 24.35 1.13 10.45
C VAL A 336 24.87 -0.30 10.42
N ASN A 337 25.19 -0.86 9.25
CA ASN A 337 25.80 -2.19 9.15
C ASN A 337 27.10 -2.28 9.95
N THR A 338 27.93 -1.24 9.84
CA THR A 338 29.20 -1.16 10.59
C THR A 338 28.96 -1.15 12.10
N TRP A 339 27.88 -0.52 12.57
CA TRP A 339 27.51 -0.51 13.99
C TRP A 339 27.01 -1.88 14.46
N VAL A 340 26.15 -2.54 13.68
CA VAL A 340 25.70 -3.91 13.95
C VAL A 340 26.89 -4.87 14.03
N ASP A 341 27.83 -4.78 13.07
CA ASP A 341 29.02 -5.64 13.00
C ASP A 341 29.99 -5.42 14.18
N LYS A 342 30.01 -4.21 14.75
CA LYS A 342 30.82 -3.87 15.93
C LYS A 342 30.21 -4.33 17.25
N GLY A 343 29.03 -4.95 17.22
CA GLY A 343 28.33 -5.41 18.42
C GLY A 343 27.44 -4.35 19.06
N GLY A 344 26.85 -3.45 18.26
CA GLY A 344 25.84 -2.52 18.73
C GLY A 344 24.66 -3.25 19.39
N GLU A 345 24.20 -2.74 20.52
CA GLU A 345 23.13 -3.34 21.34
C GLU A 345 21.87 -2.46 21.37
N ILE A 346 20.72 -3.10 21.56
CA ILE A 346 19.42 -2.46 21.67
C ILE A 346 18.87 -2.71 23.07
N HIS A 347 18.48 -1.65 23.75
CA HIS A 347 17.98 -1.72 25.13
C HIS A 347 16.71 -0.89 25.33
N THR A 348 15.56 -1.51 25.10
CA THR A 348 14.23 -0.92 25.32
C THR A 348 13.61 -1.33 26.66
N GLY A 349 14.28 -2.18 27.44
CA GLY A 349 13.75 -2.75 28.69
C GLY A 349 12.80 -3.95 28.51
N ASP A 350 12.54 -4.41 27.29
CA ASP A 350 11.84 -5.67 27.00
C ASP A 350 12.67 -6.50 26.00
N ASP A 351 13.18 -7.65 26.44
CA ASP A 351 14.03 -8.54 25.64
C ASP A 351 13.38 -8.97 24.32
N TYR A 352 12.05 -9.12 24.31
CA TYR A 352 11.32 -9.50 23.11
C TYR A 352 11.31 -8.36 22.07
N ILE A 353 11.17 -7.12 22.54
CA ILE A 353 11.21 -5.92 21.70
C ILE A 353 12.63 -5.64 21.21
N ASN A 354 13.64 -5.86 22.06
CA ASN A 354 15.06 -5.81 21.66
C ASN A 354 15.34 -6.77 20.50
N TYR A 355 14.87 -8.01 20.60
CA TYR A 355 15.06 -9.03 19.55
C TYR A 355 14.36 -8.65 18.24
N PHE A 356 13.14 -8.08 18.32
CA PHE A 356 12.46 -7.58 17.13
C PHE A 356 13.24 -6.48 16.43
N PHE A 357 13.75 -5.49 17.16
CA PHE A 357 14.49 -4.39 16.55
C PHE A 357 15.86 -4.83 16.01
N ASP A 358 16.54 -5.79 16.66
CA ASP A 358 17.76 -6.40 16.11
C ASP A 358 17.46 -7.07 14.76
N LEU A 359 16.41 -7.90 14.70
CA LEU A 359 15.95 -8.51 13.45
C LEU A 359 15.61 -7.45 12.39
N TYR A 360 14.90 -6.38 12.80
CA TYR A 360 14.50 -5.29 11.92
C TYR A 360 15.69 -4.56 11.29
N PHE A 361 16.66 -4.13 12.10
CA PHE A 361 17.83 -3.41 11.59
C PHE A 361 18.73 -4.30 10.75
N ARG A 362 18.90 -5.58 11.11
CA ARG A 362 19.62 -6.54 10.28
C ARG A 362 18.97 -6.73 8.92
N ALA A 363 17.65 -6.85 8.87
CA ALA A 363 16.92 -6.91 7.60
C ALA A 363 17.07 -5.61 6.78
N LEU A 364 17.13 -4.44 7.43
CA LEU A 364 17.31 -3.15 6.76
C LEU A 364 18.68 -2.99 6.09
N VAL A 365 19.74 -3.50 6.71
CA VAL A 365 21.12 -3.34 6.22
C VAL A 365 21.60 -4.50 5.35
N CYS A 366 20.90 -5.64 5.36
CA CYS A 366 21.23 -6.80 4.56
C CYS A 366 21.18 -6.48 3.06
N SER A 367 22.21 -6.91 2.32
CA SER A 367 22.24 -6.79 0.86
C SER A 367 21.61 -8.01 0.19
N VAL A 368 20.89 -7.81 -0.93
CA VAL A 368 20.35 -8.90 -1.77
C VAL A 368 21.46 -9.80 -2.34
N ASP A 369 22.66 -9.25 -2.49
CA ASP A 369 23.81 -9.98 -3.03
C ASP A 369 24.52 -10.84 -1.98
N ASP A 370 24.30 -10.60 -0.68
CA ASP A 370 24.92 -11.37 0.41
C ASP A 370 24.05 -12.56 0.84
N LYS A 371 24.21 -13.66 0.11
CA LYS A 371 23.44 -14.89 0.37
C LYS A 371 23.66 -15.49 1.75
N LYS A 372 24.80 -15.23 2.40
CA LYS A 372 25.10 -15.80 3.72
C LYS A 372 24.33 -15.06 4.80
N GLU A 373 24.34 -13.73 4.74
CA GLU A 373 23.55 -12.91 5.68
C GLU A 373 22.05 -13.14 5.50
N ILE A 374 21.57 -13.33 4.27
CA ILE A 374 20.16 -13.70 4.01
C ILE A 374 19.80 -15.02 4.71
N GLN A 375 20.67 -16.03 4.66
CA GLN A 375 20.42 -17.31 5.34
C GLN A 375 20.39 -17.16 6.87
N LEU A 376 21.30 -16.36 7.45
CA LEU A 376 21.28 -16.06 8.89
C LEU A 376 20.02 -15.29 9.30
N LEU A 377 19.54 -14.39 8.43
CA LEU A 377 18.30 -13.65 8.64
C LEU A 377 17.07 -14.57 8.58
N ASP A 378 17.05 -15.53 7.66
CA ASP A 378 16.01 -16.55 7.54
C ASP A 378 15.85 -17.36 8.83
N GLU A 379 16.95 -17.86 9.39
CA GLU A 379 16.98 -18.60 10.66
C GLU A 379 16.47 -17.73 11.83
N ARG A 380 16.97 -16.48 11.95
CA ARG A 380 16.55 -15.55 13.01
C ARG A 380 15.07 -15.18 12.93
N ALA A 381 14.55 -14.98 11.71
CA ALA A 381 13.14 -14.67 11.48
C ALA A 381 12.23 -15.84 11.88
N GLN A 382 12.68 -17.08 11.63
CA GLN A 382 11.96 -18.27 12.07
C GLN A 382 11.96 -18.39 13.60
N ASP A 383 13.11 -18.16 14.25
CA ASP A 383 13.24 -18.24 15.70
C ASP A 383 12.39 -17.19 16.42
N PHE A 384 12.31 -15.96 15.90
CA PHE A 384 11.53 -14.88 16.51
C PHE A 384 10.05 -15.24 16.69
N LEU A 385 9.43 -15.82 15.66
CA LEU A 385 8.01 -16.22 15.69
C LEU A 385 7.72 -17.27 16.76
N VAL A 386 8.70 -18.15 17.05
CA VAL A 386 8.55 -19.27 17.99
C VAL A 386 8.78 -18.83 19.44
N LEU A 387 9.49 -17.71 19.67
CA LEU A 387 9.80 -17.22 21.02
C LEU A 387 8.54 -16.95 21.86
N ASP A 388 7.60 -16.15 21.37
CA ASP A 388 6.35 -15.86 22.09
C ASP A 388 5.23 -15.39 21.13
N SER A 389 4.37 -16.32 20.72
CA SER A 389 3.26 -16.04 19.82
C SER A 389 2.19 -15.11 20.42
N LYS A 390 2.06 -15.02 21.75
CA LYS A 390 1.09 -14.12 22.40
C LYS A 390 1.61 -12.70 22.41
N LYS A 391 2.89 -12.49 22.76
CA LYS A 391 3.52 -11.16 22.67
C LYS A 391 3.57 -10.67 21.23
N PHE A 392 3.81 -11.55 20.25
CA PHE A 392 3.77 -11.20 18.83
C PHE A 392 2.45 -10.52 18.42
N LEU A 393 1.31 -11.07 18.85
CA LEU A 393 -0.01 -10.53 18.50
C LEU A 393 -0.31 -9.16 19.15
N LEU A 394 0.45 -8.76 20.17
CA LEU A 394 0.32 -7.45 20.82
C LEU A 394 1.19 -6.37 20.15
N MET A 395 2.06 -6.75 19.21
CA MET A 395 2.93 -5.81 18.52
C MET A 395 2.15 -4.97 17.50
N ASN A 396 2.69 -3.79 17.18
CA ASN A 396 2.11 -2.95 16.13
C ASN A 396 2.31 -3.61 14.74
N PRO A 397 1.24 -4.04 14.06
CA PRO A 397 1.35 -4.74 12.78
C PRO A 397 1.89 -3.86 11.65
N TYR A 398 1.79 -2.53 11.77
CA TYR A 398 2.42 -1.60 10.82
C TYR A 398 3.95 -1.66 10.88
N ARG A 399 4.52 -1.81 12.09
CA ARG A 399 5.97 -1.98 12.24
C ARG A 399 6.40 -3.35 11.70
N ILE A 400 5.58 -4.37 11.91
CA ILE A 400 5.79 -5.70 11.32
C ILE A 400 5.73 -5.63 9.78
N SER A 401 4.80 -4.87 9.19
CA SER A 401 4.73 -4.76 7.72
C SER A 401 5.98 -4.11 7.12
N LYS A 402 6.58 -3.12 7.78
CA LYS A 402 7.87 -2.56 7.34
C LYS A 402 9.00 -3.61 7.29
N LEU A 403 9.05 -4.51 8.28
CA LEU A 403 9.97 -5.65 8.25
C LEU A 403 9.63 -6.61 7.09
N CYS A 404 8.34 -6.88 6.89
CA CYS A 404 7.87 -7.77 5.83
C CYS A 404 8.18 -7.26 4.43
N GLU A 405 8.10 -5.95 4.18
CA GLU A 405 8.56 -5.33 2.93
C GLU A 405 10.04 -5.62 2.66
N LYS A 406 10.87 -5.60 3.70
CA LYS A 406 12.29 -5.97 3.59
C LYS A 406 12.48 -7.45 3.34
N PHE A 407 11.71 -8.32 3.98
CA PHE A 407 11.73 -9.75 3.67
C PHE A 407 11.34 -10.04 2.22
N ILE A 408 10.31 -9.37 1.68
CA ILE A 408 9.94 -9.52 0.26
C ILE A 408 11.10 -9.09 -0.65
N TRP A 409 11.73 -7.94 -0.36
CA TRP A 409 12.88 -7.44 -1.12
C TRP A 409 14.10 -8.36 -1.06
N LEU A 410 14.35 -9.00 0.09
CA LEU A 410 15.42 -10.00 0.30
C LEU A 410 15.06 -11.41 -0.21
N ASN A 411 13.94 -11.56 -0.92
CA ASN A 411 13.46 -12.84 -1.44
C ASN A 411 13.15 -13.89 -0.33
N LEU A 412 12.62 -13.42 0.81
CA LEU A 412 12.09 -14.20 1.93
C LEU A 412 10.56 -13.99 2.12
N PRO A 413 9.72 -14.05 1.05
CA PRO A 413 8.32 -13.65 1.13
C PRO A 413 7.46 -14.55 2.03
N LEU A 414 7.87 -15.78 2.30
CA LEU A 414 7.13 -16.69 3.20
C LEU A 414 7.12 -16.19 4.65
N HIS A 415 8.20 -15.55 5.11
CA HIS A 415 8.20 -14.89 6.43
C HIS A 415 7.19 -13.75 6.46
N ALA A 416 7.15 -12.91 5.42
CA ALA A 416 6.15 -11.86 5.33
C ALA A 416 4.70 -12.41 5.39
N VAL A 417 4.42 -13.52 4.70
CA VAL A 417 3.10 -14.20 4.79
C VAL A 417 2.81 -14.66 6.22
N ASN A 418 3.77 -15.32 6.88
CA ASN A 418 3.58 -15.87 8.23
C ASN A 418 3.42 -14.77 9.30
N TYR A 419 4.14 -13.65 9.15
CA TYR A 419 4.11 -12.54 10.08
C TYR A 419 2.82 -11.71 9.96
N LEU A 420 2.28 -11.54 8.75
CA LEU A 420 1.10 -10.69 8.52
C LEU A 420 -0.22 -11.44 8.65
N SER A 421 -0.25 -12.74 8.32
CA SER A 421 -1.48 -13.54 8.38
C SER A 421 -2.24 -13.49 9.71
N PRO A 422 -1.59 -13.48 10.90
CA PRO A 422 -2.30 -13.45 12.17
C PRO A 422 -3.07 -12.13 12.43
N PHE A 423 -2.69 -11.05 11.76
CA PHE A 423 -3.28 -9.72 11.92
C PHE A 423 -4.42 -9.44 10.92
N LEU A 424 -4.69 -10.37 10.01
CA LEU A 424 -5.63 -10.19 8.91
C LEU A 424 -6.81 -11.13 9.04
N SER A 425 -8.01 -10.56 9.08
CA SER A 425 -9.24 -11.34 8.96
C SER A 425 -9.41 -11.92 7.55
N ASN A 426 -10.38 -12.83 7.38
CA ASN A 426 -10.72 -13.34 6.05
C ASN A 426 -11.32 -12.27 5.14
N GLU A 427 -12.07 -11.33 5.72
CA GLU A 427 -12.66 -10.19 5.03
C GLU A 427 -11.97 -8.90 5.49
N ALA A 428 -10.66 -8.81 5.28
CA ALA A 428 -9.89 -7.62 5.61
C ALA A 428 -10.22 -6.46 4.65
N TRP A 429 -10.17 -5.22 5.14
CA TRP A 429 -10.21 -4.05 4.26
C TRP A 429 -8.84 -3.80 3.64
N VAL A 430 -8.77 -2.93 2.63
CA VAL A 430 -7.53 -2.59 1.92
C VAL A 430 -6.66 -1.65 2.76
N SER A 431 -6.01 -2.22 3.77
CA SER A 431 -5.04 -1.54 4.63
C SER A 431 -3.60 -1.72 4.11
N PRO A 432 -2.63 -0.91 4.56
CA PRO A 432 -1.23 -1.10 4.17
C PRO A 432 -0.68 -2.50 4.49
N ILE A 433 -1.09 -3.09 5.61
CA ILE A 433 -0.67 -4.45 5.98
C ILE A 433 -1.30 -5.50 5.05
N PHE A 434 -2.52 -5.24 4.54
CA PHE A 434 -3.18 -6.12 3.58
C PHE A 434 -2.49 -6.06 2.22
N GLU A 435 -2.13 -4.87 1.73
CA GLU A 435 -1.37 -4.71 0.49
C GLU A 435 0.02 -5.38 0.57
N CYS A 436 0.76 -5.18 1.66
CA CYS A 436 2.03 -5.88 1.90
C CYS A 436 1.86 -7.41 1.92
N TYR A 437 0.76 -7.89 2.51
CA TYR A 437 0.43 -9.32 2.52
C TYR A 437 0.11 -9.86 1.11
N LEU A 438 -0.60 -9.12 0.27
CA LEU A 438 -0.84 -9.51 -1.13
C LEU A 438 0.47 -9.57 -1.92
N ASP A 439 1.39 -8.62 -1.71
CA ASP A 439 2.72 -8.64 -2.30
C ASP A 439 3.53 -9.87 -1.87
N ALA A 440 3.46 -10.23 -0.57
CA ALA A 440 4.08 -11.44 -0.04
C ALA A 440 3.48 -12.72 -0.64
N LEU A 441 2.15 -12.79 -0.78
CA LEU A 441 1.48 -13.93 -1.41
C LEU A 441 1.86 -14.08 -2.89
N PHE A 442 1.94 -12.96 -3.62
CA PHE A 442 2.38 -12.97 -5.01
C PHE A 442 3.84 -13.44 -5.14
N ALA A 443 4.75 -12.87 -4.34
CA ALA A 443 6.16 -13.22 -4.35
C ALA A 443 6.44 -14.66 -3.89
N SER A 444 5.56 -15.24 -3.08
CA SER A 444 5.61 -16.66 -2.67
C SER A 444 4.79 -17.60 -3.57
N GLU A 445 4.30 -17.11 -4.71
CA GLU A 445 3.50 -17.86 -5.69
C GLU A 445 2.23 -18.51 -5.12
N LYS A 446 1.69 -17.99 -4.02
CA LYS A 446 0.44 -18.44 -3.40
C LYS A 446 -0.79 -17.82 -4.07
N PHE A 447 -0.92 -18.03 -5.38
CA PHE A 447 -1.92 -17.37 -6.24
C PHE A 447 -3.37 -17.65 -5.83
N ASP A 448 -3.72 -18.90 -5.52
CA ASP A 448 -5.09 -19.25 -5.08
C ASP A 448 -5.48 -18.52 -3.80
N LEU A 449 -4.54 -18.43 -2.85
CA LEU A 449 -4.76 -17.74 -1.59
C LEU A 449 -4.92 -16.23 -1.83
N LEU A 450 -4.10 -15.64 -2.71
CA LEU A 450 -4.23 -14.24 -3.10
C LEU A 450 -5.62 -13.94 -3.68
N LEU A 451 -6.05 -14.72 -4.68
CA LEU A 451 -7.36 -14.54 -5.32
C LEU A 451 -8.51 -14.74 -4.32
N SER A 452 -8.39 -15.71 -3.40
CA SER A 452 -9.40 -15.93 -2.36
C SER A 452 -9.53 -14.74 -1.40
N LYS A 453 -8.40 -14.09 -1.06
CA LYS A 453 -8.34 -12.97 -0.11
C LYS A 453 -8.83 -11.65 -0.71
N ILE A 454 -8.94 -11.52 -2.02
CA ILE A 454 -9.48 -10.31 -2.68
C ILE A 454 -10.92 -10.49 -3.16
N LYS A 455 -11.51 -11.69 -3.01
CA LYS A 455 -12.81 -12.04 -3.59
C LYS A 455 -13.98 -11.24 -3.00
N HIS A 456 -13.89 -10.83 -1.74
CA HIS A 456 -14.92 -10.05 -1.05
C HIS A 456 -14.85 -8.53 -1.34
N LEU A 457 -13.84 -8.09 -2.09
CA LEU A 457 -13.65 -6.69 -2.44
C LEU A 457 -14.54 -6.30 -3.63
N MET A 458 -15.23 -5.18 -3.47
CA MET A 458 -15.99 -4.52 -4.53
C MET A 458 -15.04 -3.77 -5.47
N PRO A 459 -15.42 -3.51 -6.74
CA PRO A 459 -14.53 -2.86 -7.71
C PRO A 459 -14.01 -1.48 -7.29
N ASP A 460 -14.82 -0.72 -6.55
CA ASP A 460 -14.50 0.62 -6.01
C ASP A 460 -13.60 0.58 -4.78
N GLU A 461 -13.46 -0.57 -4.14
CA GLU A 461 -12.54 -0.77 -3.00
C GLU A 461 -11.13 -1.19 -3.45
N LYS A 462 -11.00 -1.75 -4.65
CA LYS A 462 -9.72 -2.23 -5.17
C LYS A 462 -8.83 -1.05 -5.60
N THR A 463 -7.64 -0.98 -5.02
CA THR A 463 -6.61 -0.03 -5.43
C THR A 463 -5.97 -0.45 -6.76
N GLU A 464 -5.26 0.49 -7.39
CA GLU A 464 -4.41 0.21 -8.55
C GLU A 464 -3.49 -1.00 -8.30
N LEU A 465 -2.84 -1.04 -7.13
CA LEU A 465 -1.93 -2.11 -6.74
C LEU A 465 -2.62 -3.48 -6.75
N ILE A 466 -3.83 -3.57 -6.18
CA ILE A 466 -4.59 -4.82 -6.15
C ILE A 466 -4.94 -5.29 -7.56
N TYR A 467 -5.41 -4.39 -8.43
CA TYR A 467 -5.68 -4.74 -9.82
C TYR A 467 -4.43 -5.19 -10.58
N LEU A 468 -3.28 -4.56 -10.33
CA LEU A 468 -2.00 -4.98 -10.92
C LEU A 468 -1.57 -6.36 -10.42
N ARG A 469 -1.66 -6.63 -9.11
CA ARG A 469 -1.33 -7.95 -8.55
C ARG A 469 -2.26 -9.04 -9.07
N GLU A 470 -3.56 -8.76 -9.12
CA GLU A 470 -4.55 -9.65 -9.72
C GLU A 470 -4.21 -9.93 -11.20
N ALA A 471 -3.87 -8.89 -11.97
CA ALA A 471 -3.47 -9.06 -13.37
C ALA A 471 -2.20 -9.89 -13.53
N GLN A 472 -1.19 -9.69 -12.68
CA GLN A 472 0.05 -10.48 -12.67
C GLN A 472 -0.21 -11.95 -12.31
N VAL A 473 -1.11 -12.22 -11.35
CA VAL A 473 -1.52 -13.59 -11.03
C VAL A 473 -2.15 -14.26 -12.24
N TYR A 474 -3.12 -13.61 -12.89
CA TYR A 474 -3.74 -14.16 -14.09
C TYR A 474 -2.75 -14.33 -15.24
N GLU A 475 -1.74 -13.46 -15.38
CA GLU A 475 -0.65 -13.64 -16.35
C GLU A 475 0.12 -14.94 -16.09
N ARG A 476 0.52 -15.19 -14.83
CA ARG A 476 1.23 -16.41 -14.43
C ARG A 476 0.40 -17.67 -14.59
N LEU A 477 -0.92 -17.57 -14.41
CA LEU A 477 -1.87 -18.66 -14.66
C LEU A 477 -2.23 -18.83 -16.15
N ASN A 478 -1.70 -17.98 -17.04
CA ASN A 478 -2.04 -17.90 -18.46
C ASN A 478 -3.52 -17.57 -18.75
N GLU A 479 -4.22 -16.98 -17.78
CA GLU A 479 -5.58 -16.47 -17.92
C GLU A 479 -5.56 -15.05 -18.52
N TYR A 480 -5.01 -14.93 -19.73
CA TYR A 480 -4.66 -13.63 -20.31
C TYR A 480 -5.85 -12.67 -20.46
N GLU A 481 -7.08 -13.16 -20.65
CA GLU A 481 -8.27 -12.30 -20.71
C GLU A 481 -8.56 -11.60 -19.37
N LEU A 482 -8.45 -12.33 -18.27
CA LEU A 482 -8.64 -11.77 -16.94
C LEU A 482 -7.48 -10.84 -16.59
N SER A 483 -6.26 -11.20 -16.98
CA SER A 483 -5.08 -10.34 -16.83
C SER A 483 -5.23 -9.00 -17.56
N ILE A 484 -5.67 -9.02 -18.82
CA ILE A 484 -5.94 -7.80 -19.61
C ILE A 484 -7.03 -6.97 -18.95
N LYS A 485 -8.13 -7.60 -18.51
CA LYS A 485 -9.24 -6.90 -17.85
C LYS A 485 -8.79 -6.19 -16.57
N SER A 486 -8.10 -6.89 -15.67
CA SER A 486 -7.60 -6.30 -14.43
C SER A 486 -6.54 -5.22 -14.70
N THR A 487 -5.69 -5.40 -15.71
CA THR A 487 -4.72 -4.36 -16.11
C THR A 487 -5.41 -3.10 -16.61
N ARG A 488 -6.49 -3.24 -17.40
CA ARG A 488 -7.31 -2.09 -17.84
C ARG A 488 -7.92 -1.34 -16.66
N SER A 489 -8.47 -2.06 -15.68
CA SER A 489 -8.99 -1.44 -14.45
C SER A 489 -7.91 -0.70 -13.65
N ALA A 490 -6.67 -1.19 -13.62
CA ALA A 490 -5.55 -0.44 -13.03
C ALA A 490 -5.23 0.86 -13.81
N ILE A 491 -5.23 0.79 -15.15
CA ILE A 491 -5.00 1.95 -16.03
C ILE A 491 -6.10 3.01 -15.85
N ASP A 492 -7.36 2.59 -15.68
CA ASP A 492 -8.48 3.52 -15.45
C ASP A 492 -8.30 4.33 -14.15
N ILE A 493 -7.67 3.75 -13.12
CA ILE A 493 -7.35 4.43 -11.85
C ILE A 493 -6.12 5.32 -12.02
N SER A 494 -5.07 4.81 -12.66
CA SER A 494 -3.75 5.45 -12.74
C SER A 494 -3.18 5.35 -14.16
N PRO A 495 -3.63 6.23 -15.08
CA PRO A 495 -3.29 6.12 -16.50
C PRO A 495 -1.80 6.38 -16.80
N ASN A 496 -1.08 7.00 -15.87
CA ASN A 496 0.35 7.33 -16.01
C ASN A 496 1.29 6.24 -15.47
N ASN A 497 0.78 5.11 -14.96
CA ASN A 497 1.63 4.01 -14.53
C ASN A 497 2.18 3.24 -15.75
N SER A 498 3.47 3.41 -16.04
CA SER A 498 4.16 2.75 -17.15
C SER A 498 4.18 1.21 -17.05
N TYR A 499 4.19 0.65 -15.84
CA TYR A 499 4.17 -0.79 -15.62
C TYR A 499 2.84 -1.42 -16.03
N ALA A 500 1.72 -0.73 -15.78
CA ALA A 500 0.40 -1.20 -16.20
C ALA A 500 0.33 -1.36 -17.73
N TRP A 501 0.82 -0.37 -18.47
CA TRP A 501 0.91 -0.43 -19.93
C TRP A 501 1.86 -1.53 -20.43
N LEU A 502 3.00 -1.71 -19.76
CA LEU A 502 3.92 -2.81 -20.07
C LEU A 502 3.22 -4.16 -19.91
N LEU A 503 2.53 -4.38 -18.79
CA LEU A 503 1.81 -5.62 -18.52
C LEU A 503 0.70 -5.85 -19.55
N LEU A 504 -0.05 -4.80 -19.92
CA LEU A 504 -1.10 -4.88 -20.94
C LEU A 504 -0.55 -5.31 -22.30
N LEU A 505 0.54 -4.69 -22.76
CA LEU A 505 1.18 -5.05 -24.02
C LEU A 505 1.76 -6.47 -23.98
N HIS A 506 2.43 -6.83 -22.89
CA HIS A 506 3.00 -8.16 -22.70
C HIS A 506 1.92 -9.25 -22.76
N THR A 507 0.87 -9.11 -21.96
CA THR A 507 -0.23 -10.08 -21.85
C THR A 507 -1.04 -10.16 -23.15
N SER A 508 -1.31 -9.03 -23.78
CA SER A 508 -1.97 -8.95 -25.11
C SER A 508 -1.18 -9.69 -26.19
N ARG A 509 0.15 -9.52 -26.20
CA ARG A 509 1.03 -10.25 -27.13
C ARG A 509 1.07 -11.74 -26.81
N ARG A 510 1.16 -12.12 -25.53
CA ARG A 510 1.16 -13.53 -25.09
C ARG A 510 -0.14 -14.25 -25.43
N LYS A 511 -1.28 -13.55 -25.38
CA LYS A 511 -2.58 -14.01 -25.85
C LYS A 511 -2.64 -14.24 -27.36
N GLY A 512 -1.71 -13.65 -28.11
CA GLY A 512 -1.62 -13.78 -29.58
C GLY A 512 -2.35 -12.68 -30.35
N LEU A 513 -2.56 -11.51 -29.75
CA LEU A 513 -3.11 -10.37 -30.51
C LEU A 513 -2.14 -9.94 -31.62
N GLY A 514 -2.72 -9.57 -32.77
CA GLY A 514 -1.95 -9.14 -33.94
C GLY A 514 -1.28 -7.79 -33.73
N ILE A 515 -0.21 -7.55 -34.51
CA ILE A 515 0.62 -6.34 -34.42
C ILE A 515 -0.17 -5.02 -34.52
N ASN A 516 -1.21 -4.97 -35.36
CA ASN A 516 -2.02 -3.77 -35.55
C ASN A 516 -2.79 -3.39 -34.27
N VAL A 517 -3.35 -4.39 -33.57
CA VAL A 517 -4.06 -4.17 -32.30
C VAL A 517 -3.09 -3.74 -31.21
N LEU A 518 -1.88 -4.32 -31.18
CA LEU A 518 -0.84 -3.90 -30.23
C LEU A 518 -0.42 -2.44 -30.48
N LYS A 519 -0.35 -2.01 -31.75
CA LYS A 519 -0.09 -0.60 -32.08
C LYS A 519 -1.22 0.33 -31.62
N GLU A 520 -2.47 -0.06 -31.77
CA GLU A 520 -3.62 0.70 -31.24
C GLU A 520 -3.47 0.91 -29.72
N ILE A 521 -3.14 -0.13 -28.96
CA ILE A 521 -2.87 -0.02 -27.52
C ILE A 521 -1.70 0.94 -27.24
N VAL A 522 -0.63 0.88 -28.02
CA VAL A 522 0.51 1.82 -27.87
C VAL A 522 0.09 3.28 -28.06
N PHE A 523 -0.85 3.56 -28.98
CA PHE A 523 -1.37 4.92 -29.18
C PHE A 523 -2.33 5.40 -28.11
N GLU A 524 -2.86 4.51 -27.26
CA GLU A 524 -3.64 4.88 -26.08
C GLU A 524 -2.76 5.34 -24.90
N ILE A 525 -1.46 5.00 -24.91
CA ILE A 525 -0.52 5.36 -23.84
C ILE A 525 -0.38 6.88 -23.77
N PRO A 526 -0.60 7.52 -22.60
CA PRO A 526 -0.40 8.95 -22.45
C PRO A 526 1.02 9.40 -22.81
N GLU A 527 1.15 10.42 -23.64
CA GLU A 527 2.47 10.97 -24.06
C GLU A 527 3.30 11.46 -22.85
N ALA A 528 2.64 11.82 -21.75
CA ALA A 528 3.30 12.16 -20.47
C ALA A 528 4.18 11.03 -19.92
N ILE A 529 3.90 9.77 -20.25
CA ILE A 529 4.78 8.65 -19.89
C ILE A 529 6.10 8.77 -20.65
N PHE A 530 6.08 9.17 -21.92
CA PHE A 530 7.27 9.25 -22.77
C PHE A 530 8.03 10.59 -22.69
N SER A 531 7.47 11.62 -22.07
CA SER A 531 8.06 12.98 -22.07
C SER A 531 9.39 13.12 -21.34
N THR A 532 9.60 12.33 -20.27
CA THR A 532 10.79 12.38 -19.42
C THR A 532 11.33 10.98 -19.14
N TYR A 533 12.65 10.84 -19.17
CA TYR A 533 13.31 9.60 -18.81
C TYR A 533 13.16 9.28 -17.32
N ASP A 534 12.78 8.04 -17.04
CA ASP A 534 12.86 7.39 -15.73
C ASP A 534 13.16 5.90 -15.95
N GLU A 535 13.94 5.29 -15.06
CA GLU A 535 14.36 3.88 -15.21
C GLU A 535 13.15 2.92 -15.24
N SER A 536 12.07 3.23 -14.52
CA SER A 536 10.84 2.41 -14.50
C SER A 536 10.18 2.26 -15.88
N LYS A 537 10.39 3.23 -16.77
CA LYS A 537 9.76 3.29 -18.11
C LYS A 537 10.54 2.53 -19.18
N VAL A 538 11.81 2.17 -18.91
CA VAL A 538 12.71 1.54 -19.88
C VAL A 538 12.15 0.20 -20.40
N ALA A 539 11.56 -0.60 -19.51
CA ALA A 539 10.99 -1.89 -19.87
C ALA A 539 9.81 -1.77 -20.85
N LEU A 540 8.95 -0.76 -20.67
CA LEU A 540 7.86 -0.45 -21.59
C LEU A 540 8.39 -0.11 -22.99
N VAL A 541 9.36 0.80 -23.08
CA VAL A 541 9.96 1.19 -24.37
C VAL A 541 10.69 0.02 -25.02
N ASN A 542 11.34 -0.85 -24.23
CA ASN A 542 11.97 -2.07 -24.74
C ASN A 542 10.94 -3.05 -25.33
N GLU A 543 9.79 -3.26 -24.67
CA GLU A 543 8.72 -4.12 -25.19
C GLU A 543 8.16 -3.58 -26.52
N ILE A 544 7.93 -2.26 -26.60
CA ILE A 544 7.49 -1.58 -27.83
C ILE A 544 8.54 -1.74 -28.94
N ALA A 545 9.81 -1.47 -28.63
CA ALA A 545 10.91 -1.55 -29.60
C ALA A 545 11.12 -2.95 -30.15
N THR A 546 10.99 -3.96 -29.27
CA THR A 546 11.30 -5.34 -29.60
C THR A 546 10.17 -5.98 -30.38
N TYR A 547 8.91 -5.70 -30.05
CA TYR A 547 7.79 -6.50 -30.56
C TYR A 547 6.72 -5.72 -31.33
N ILE A 548 6.67 -4.38 -31.25
CA ILE A 548 5.50 -3.61 -31.70
C ILE A 548 5.84 -2.53 -32.73
N ASP A 549 6.53 -1.47 -32.30
CA ASP A 549 6.86 -0.33 -33.12
C ASP A 549 8.23 0.25 -32.75
N ILE A 550 9.24 -0.24 -33.44
CA ILE A 550 10.62 0.20 -33.24
C ILE A 550 10.80 1.70 -33.53
N ASN A 551 10.08 2.24 -34.51
CA ASN A 551 10.24 3.62 -34.92
C ASN A 551 9.76 4.58 -33.82
N LEU A 552 8.64 4.26 -33.18
CA LEU A 552 8.16 5.05 -32.04
C LEU A 552 9.15 5.00 -30.87
N ALA A 553 9.67 3.81 -30.55
CA ALA A 553 10.65 3.67 -29.49
C ALA A 553 11.95 4.44 -29.77
N GLU A 554 12.43 4.44 -31.01
CA GLU A 554 13.58 5.24 -31.43
C GLU A 554 13.36 6.74 -31.23
N ARG A 555 12.17 7.25 -31.55
CA ARG A 555 11.79 8.66 -31.29
C ARG A 555 11.92 8.97 -29.80
N VAL A 556 11.28 8.17 -28.95
CA VAL A 556 11.28 8.35 -27.48
C VAL A 556 12.71 8.30 -26.92
N LEU A 557 13.53 7.34 -27.37
CA LEU A 557 14.92 7.20 -26.93
C LEU A 557 15.78 8.41 -27.30
N VAL A 558 15.55 9.03 -28.46
CA VAL A 558 16.24 10.25 -28.87
C VAL A 558 15.86 11.41 -27.95
N ASP A 559 14.57 11.60 -27.70
CA ASP A 559 14.07 12.67 -26.82
C ASP A 559 14.61 12.51 -25.39
N TRP A 560 14.65 11.28 -24.87
CA TRP A 560 15.28 10.99 -23.58
C TRP A 560 16.78 11.27 -23.59
N PHE A 561 17.48 10.87 -24.65
CA PHE A 561 18.93 11.02 -24.74
C PHE A 561 19.35 12.48 -24.75
N VAL A 562 18.67 13.37 -25.49
CA VAL A 562 19.04 14.79 -25.52
C VAL A 562 18.82 15.48 -24.17
N GLN A 563 17.83 15.03 -23.39
CA GLN A 563 17.58 15.52 -22.03
C GLN A 563 18.62 15.01 -21.01
N ASN A 564 19.01 13.72 -21.10
CA ASN A 564 19.89 13.08 -20.12
C ASN A 564 20.88 12.07 -20.77
N PRO A 565 21.90 12.54 -21.52
CA PRO A 565 22.76 11.65 -22.33
C PRO A 565 23.45 10.54 -21.52
N VAL A 566 23.94 10.88 -20.32
CA VAL A 566 24.70 9.94 -19.47
C VAL A 566 23.82 8.82 -18.94
N LYS A 567 22.62 9.14 -18.42
CA LYS A 567 21.70 8.15 -17.87
C LYS A 567 21.12 7.25 -18.97
N VAL A 568 20.83 7.83 -20.14
CA VAL A 568 20.13 7.14 -21.23
C VAL A 568 21.06 6.30 -22.11
N ALA A 569 22.39 6.53 -22.07
CA ALA A 569 23.35 5.79 -22.89
C ALA A 569 23.24 4.26 -22.75
N LYS A 570 23.07 3.76 -21.52
CA LYS A 570 22.91 2.33 -21.23
C LYS A 570 21.58 1.76 -21.75
N PRO A 571 20.40 2.27 -21.36
CA PRO A 571 19.13 1.74 -21.85
C PRO A 571 18.98 1.87 -23.37
N LEU A 572 19.43 2.98 -23.98
CA LEU A 572 19.39 3.16 -25.44
C LEU A 572 20.18 2.07 -26.17
N THR A 573 21.42 1.83 -25.77
CA THR A 573 22.28 0.81 -26.41
C THR A 573 21.78 -0.61 -26.17
N GLN A 574 21.21 -0.90 -25.00
CA GLN A 574 20.58 -2.19 -24.71
C GLN A 574 19.32 -2.43 -25.56
N ILE A 575 18.40 -1.47 -25.60
CA ILE A 575 17.17 -1.57 -26.40
C ILE A 575 17.49 -1.68 -27.90
N HIS A 576 18.50 -0.93 -28.38
CA HIS A 576 18.99 -1.09 -29.74
C HIS A 576 19.40 -2.53 -30.02
N THR A 577 20.21 -3.12 -29.13
CA THR A 577 20.73 -4.47 -29.30
C THR A 577 19.62 -5.52 -29.23
N ASN A 578 18.69 -5.38 -28.29
CA ASN A 578 17.54 -6.28 -28.14
C ASN A 578 16.61 -6.27 -29.37
N SER A 579 16.47 -5.12 -30.03
CA SER A 579 15.59 -4.97 -31.20
C SER A 579 16.25 -5.36 -32.54
N LEU A 580 17.53 -5.73 -32.57
CA LEU A 580 18.29 -5.99 -33.81
C LEU A 580 17.65 -7.05 -34.70
N ILE A 581 17.07 -8.11 -34.11
CA ILE A 581 16.46 -9.22 -34.86
C ILE A 581 15.25 -8.75 -35.67
N ASN A 582 14.53 -7.75 -35.17
CA ASN A 582 13.29 -7.24 -35.78
C ASN A 582 13.51 -5.93 -36.56
N ARG A 583 14.75 -5.45 -36.67
CA ARG A 583 15.10 -4.27 -37.46
C ARG A 583 15.07 -4.58 -38.96
N GLN A 584 14.23 -3.86 -39.69
CA GLN A 584 14.27 -3.87 -41.15
C GLN A 584 15.54 -3.16 -41.66
N LYS A 585 16.11 -3.65 -42.77
CA LYS A 585 17.43 -3.21 -43.27
C LYS A 585 17.54 -1.73 -43.61
N VAL A 586 16.44 -1.08 -44.00
CA VAL A 586 16.37 0.36 -44.27
C VAL A 586 14.95 0.82 -43.95
N ASN A 587 14.79 1.74 -43.01
CA ASN A 587 13.54 2.48 -42.83
C ASN A 587 13.86 3.94 -42.48
N SER A 588 13.17 4.87 -43.15
CA SER A 588 13.01 6.23 -42.64
C SER A 588 12.03 6.17 -41.48
N ASN A 589 12.43 6.66 -40.31
CA ASN A 589 11.53 6.73 -39.15
C ASN A 589 10.42 7.77 -39.45
N PRO A 590 9.13 7.38 -39.44
CA PRO A 590 8.01 8.30 -39.71
C PRO A 590 7.73 9.26 -38.54
N TYR A 591 8.29 8.99 -37.37
CA TYR A 591 8.11 9.83 -36.18
C TYR A 591 9.27 10.80 -36.03
N ILE A 592 8.94 12.06 -35.81
CA ILE A 592 9.91 13.14 -35.61
C ILE A 592 10.10 13.33 -34.10
N PRO A 593 11.36 13.29 -33.59
CA PRO A 593 11.66 13.64 -32.20
C PRO A 593 11.17 15.05 -31.85
N ILE A 594 10.69 15.24 -30.62
CA ILE A 594 10.13 16.52 -30.17
C ILE A 594 11.25 17.52 -29.89
N ASN A 595 12.30 17.07 -29.19
CA ASN A 595 13.33 17.93 -28.62
C ASN A 595 14.64 17.93 -29.43
N CYS A 596 14.65 17.29 -30.60
CA CYS A 596 15.86 16.99 -31.35
C CYS A 596 15.74 17.28 -32.84
N GLY A 597 16.72 18.02 -33.37
CA GLY A 597 16.98 18.17 -34.80
C GLY A 597 17.88 17.05 -35.33
N TYR A 598 18.82 17.36 -36.21
CA TYR A 598 19.76 16.38 -36.78
C TYR A 598 21.02 16.23 -35.92
N GLY A 599 21.65 15.06 -36.03
CA GLY A 599 23.05 14.92 -35.62
C GLY A 599 23.97 15.54 -36.66
N VAL A 600 25.01 16.24 -36.22
CA VAL A 600 25.99 16.89 -37.08
C VAL A 600 27.38 16.42 -36.70
N THR A 601 28.21 16.14 -37.71
CA THR A 601 29.64 15.93 -37.55
C THR A 601 30.35 17.01 -38.34
N TYR A 602 31.15 17.83 -37.68
CA TYR A 602 31.83 18.96 -38.28
C TYR A 602 33.29 19.01 -37.83
N PHE A 603 34.13 19.62 -38.66
CA PHE A 603 35.49 20.00 -38.31
C PHE A 603 35.46 21.47 -37.89
N ASP A 604 36.07 21.82 -36.76
CA ASP A 604 36.07 23.18 -36.22
C ASP A 604 37.37 23.96 -36.48
N GLY A 605 38.28 23.39 -37.28
CA GLY A 605 39.64 23.89 -37.49
C GLY A 605 40.72 23.08 -36.76
N PHE A 606 40.36 22.32 -35.73
CA PHE A 606 41.29 21.55 -34.92
C PHE A 606 40.90 20.07 -34.81
N GLU A 607 39.64 19.77 -34.51
CA GLU A 607 39.15 18.41 -34.28
C GLU A 607 37.83 18.13 -35.00
N THR A 608 37.53 16.83 -35.18
CA THR A 608 36.24 16.38 -35.70
C THR A 608 35.31 16.11 -34.53
N ILE A 609 34.21 16.85 -34.47
CA ILE A 609 33.25 16.80 -33.36
C ILE A 609 31.91 16.29 -33.88
N THR A 610 31.29 15.36 -33.16
CA THR A 610 29.90 14.93 -33.39
C THR A 610 29.01 15.43 -32.26
N ARG A 611 27.92 16.14 -32.60
CA ARG A 611 26.90 16.62 -31.64
C ARG A 611 25.49 16.43 -32.18
N ILE A 612 24.51 16.47 -31.29
CA ILE A 612 23.08 16.52 -31.63
C ILE A 612 22.56 17.93 -31.44
N LEU A 613 21.88 18.47 -32.46
CA LEU A 613 21.17 19.73 -32.34
C LEU A 613 19.87 19.52 -31.54
N ALA A 614 19.72 20.19 -30.41
CA ALA A 614 18.53 20.07 -29.55
C ALA A 614 17.72 21.37 -29.50
N ARG A 615 16.41 21.24 -29.25
CA ARG A 615 15.44 22.33 -29.08
C ARG A 615 14.81 22.21 -27.71
N ASP A 616 14.53 23.33 -27.06
CA ASP A 616 13.75 23.40 -25.81
C ASP A 616 14.27 22.49 -24.68
N VAL A 617 15.58 22.24 -24.64
CA VAL A 617 16.28 21.42 -23.64
C VAL A 617 17.58 22.11 -23.24
N GLU A 618 17.93 22.05 -21.95
CA GLU A 618 19.22 22.56 -21.47
C GLU A 618 20.39 21.75 -22.06
N ALA A 619 21.12 22.35 -23.02
CA ALA A 619 22.27 21.74 -23.68
C ALA A 619 23.55 21.79 -22.83
N ASN A 620 23.50 21.23 -21.62
CA ASN A 620 24.62 21.29 -20.65
C ASN A 620 25.69 20.20 -20.90
N HIS A 621 25.44 19.24 -21.79
CA HIS A 621 26.32 18.11 -22.03
C HIS A 621 27.06 18.24 -23.38
N PRO A 622 28.37 17.90 -23.49
CA PRO A 622 29.16 18.09 -24.72
C PRO A 622 28.62 17.40 -25.99
N CYS A 623 27.80 16.36 -25.83
CA CYS A 623 27.17 15.64 -26.93
C CYS A 623 25.95 16.37 -27.53
N VAL A 624 25.44 17.39 -26.85
CA VAL A 624 24.24 18.15 -27.22
C VAL A 624 24.64 19.59 -27.49
N LEU A 625 24.09 20.17 -28.54
CA LEU A 625 24.27 21.56 -28.92
C LEU A 625 22.90 22.23 -29.02
N ASP A 626 22.71 23.30 -28.28
CA ASP A 626 21.50 24.12 -28.39
C ASP A 626 21.44 24.72 -29.80
N ILE A 627 20.32 24.49 -30.49
CA ILE A 627 20.12 25.01 -31.84
C ILE A 627 20.09 26.53 -31.87
N GLU A 628 19.68 27.18 -30.78
CA GLU A 628 19.62 28.64 -30.67
C GLU A 628 20.97 29.27 -30.33
N SER A 629 21.99 28.46 -30.03
CA SER A 629 23.35 28.94 -29.89
C SER A 629 23.92 29.44 -31.23
N PRO A 630 24.89 30.37 -31.25
CA PRO A 630 25.47 30.87 -32.50
C PRO A 630 26.04 29.76 -33.40
N LEU A 631 26.65 28.74 -32.79
CA LEU A 631 27.16 27.56 -33.50
C LEU A 631 26.03 26.64 -33.96
N GLY A 632 24.98 26.48 -33.15
CA GLY A 632 23.79 25.71 -33.48
C GLY A 632 23.08 26.25 -34.72
N GLN A 633 22.80 27.56 -34.75
CA GLN A 633 22.16 28.23 -35.87
C GLN A 633 22.99 28.14 -37.16
N ALA A 634 24.33 28.24 -37.05
CA ALA A 634 25.21 28.07 -38.19
C ALA A 634 25.15 26.64 -38.77
N LEU A 635 25.19 25.62 -37.91
CA LEU A 635 25.18 24.21 -38.31
C LEU A 635 23.79 23.72 -38.76
N GLU A 636 22.71 24.35 -38.30
CA GLU A 636 21.34 23.94 -38.64
C GLU A 636 21.12 23.92 -40.16
N TYR A 637 21.59 24.95 -40.86
CA TYR A 637 21.36 25.16 -42.29
C TYR A 637 22.45 24.60 -43.21
N MET A 638 23.62 24.24 -42.67
CA MET A 638 24.72 23.66 -43.45
C MET A 638 24.40 22.27 -43.99
N GLN A 639 24.72 22.04 -45.26
CA GLN A 639 24.72 20.74 -45.92
C GLN A 639 26.09 20.06 -45.84
N GLU A 640 26.14 18.76 -46.13
CA GLU A 640 27.40 18.02 -46.16
C GLU A 640 28.36 18.62 -47.20
N GLY A 641 29.57 18.98 -46.76
CA GLY A 641 30.59 19.64 -47.57
C GLY A 641 30.60 21.17 -47.46
N ASP A 642 29.55 21.79 -46.87
CA ASP A 642 29.53 23.24 -46.67
C ASP A 642 30.62 23.67 -45.68
N SER A 643 31.22 24.82 -45.94
CA SER A 643 32.18 25.47 -45.03
C SER A 643 31.78 26.91 -44.79
N SER A 644 31.80 27.34 -43.53
CA SER A 644 31.61 28.74 -43.13
C SER A 644 32.64 29.09 -42.08
N SER A 645 33.45 30.11 -42.37
CA SER A 645 34.65 30.43 -41.58
C SER A 645 35.57 29.20 -41.44
N ASP A 646 35.98 28.84 -40.21
CA ASP A 646 36.84 27.68 -39.92
C ASP A 646 36.06 26.36 -39.74
N ILE A 647 34.73 26.38 -39.90
CA ILE A 647 33.86 25.21 -39.67
C ILE A 647 33.49 24.56 -41.00
N THR A 648 33.72 23.25 -41.11
CA THR A 648 33.30 22.43 -42.26
C THR A 648 32.34 21.32 -41.83
N MET A 649 31.16 21.25 -42.44
CA MET A 649 30.19 20.19 -42.22
C MET A 649 30.64 18.91 -42.92
N LEU A 650 30.97 17.88 -42.15
CA LEU A 650 31.44 16.60 -42.70
C LEU A 650 30.29 15.64 -42.96
N LYS A 651 29.29 15.61 -42.06
CA LYS A 651 28.19 14.66 -42.14
C LYS A 651 26.95 15.12 -41.39
N ARG A 652 25.76 14.91 -41.97
CA ARG A 652 24.47 14.98 -41.27
C ARG A 652 23.97 13.57 -41.01
N LEU A 653 23.61 13.31 -39.76
CA LEU A 653 23.16 12.02 -39.28
C LEU A 653 21.68 12.08 -38.90
N PRO A 654 20.89 11.04 -39.20
CA PRO A 654 19.56 10.90 -38.62
C PRO A 654 19.64 10.95 -37.08
N PRO A 655 18.63 11.52 -36.40
CA PRO A 655 18.67 11.77 -34.96
C PRO A 655 19.04 10.52 -34.14
N TYR A 656 18.37 9.40 -34.43
CA TYR A 656 18.61 8.13 -33.74
C TYR A 656 20.02 7.58 -33.97
N VAL A 657 20.56 7.69 -35.19
CA VAL A 657 21.91 7.23 -35.51
C VAL A 657 22.96 8.03 -34.74
N ALA A 658 22.76 9.34 -34.61
CA ALA A 658 23.64 10.20 -33.83
C ALA A 658 23.56 9.87 -32.33
N ALA A 659 22.35 9.78 -31.79
CA ALA A 659 22.11 9.41 -30.39
C ALA A 659 22.73 8.06 -30.04
N PHE A 660 22.55 7.05 -30.90
CA PHE A 660 23.14 5.73 -30.68
C PHE A 660 24.69 5.77 -30.68
N ARG A 661 25.32 6.45 -31.66
CA ARG A 661 26.78 6.54 -31.71
C ARG A 661 27.36 7.23 -30.49
N LEU A 662 26.76 8.34 -30.07
CA LEU A 662 27.18 9.08 -28.89
C LEU A 662 26.92 8.29 -27.61
N ALA A 663 25.80 7.56 -27.52
CA ALA A 663 25.51 6.66 -26.40
C ALA A 663 26.54 5.53 -26.28
N VAL A 664 26.94 4.91 -27.39
CA VAL A 664 28.00 3.87 -27.42
C VAL A 664 29.32 4.44 -26.90
N GLU A 665 29.71 5.63 -27.38
CA GLU A 665 30.94 6.28 -26.98
C GLU A 665 30.91 6.66 -25.49
N LEU A 666 29.83 7.28 -25.01
CA LEU A 666 29.66 7.65 -23.60
C LEU A 666 29.68 6.44 -22.69
N ARG A 667 28.91 5.39 -23.03
CA ARG A 667 28.86 4.16 -22.24
C ARG A 667 30.24 3.50 -22.18
N SER A 668 31.00 3.50 -23.27
CA SER A 668 32.34 2.91 -23.29
C SER A 668 33.38 3.77 -22.56
N LYS A 669 33.31 5.10 -22.65
CA LYS A 669 34.24 6.02 -21.95
C LYS A 669 34.00 6.04 -20.45
N ASN A 670 32.74 5.96 -20.02
CA ASN A 670 32.35 6.00 -18.60
C ASN A 670 32.36 4.62 -17.93
N ASN A 671 32.69 3.55 -18.65
CA ASN A 671 32.74 2.20 -18.07
C ASN A 671 33.94 2.07 -17.12
N ASP A 672 33.65 1.99 -15.83
CA ASP A 672 34.60 1.80 -14.73
C ASP A 672 34.96 0.31 -14.46
N GLY A 673 34.40 -0.60 -15.25
CA GLY A 673 34.54 -2.05 -15.10
C GLY A 673 33.29 -2.75 -14.56
N THR A 674 32.26 -2.00 -14.14
CA THR A 674 30.97 -2.57 -13.69
C THR A 674 30.04 -2.96 -14.84
N ASP A 675 30.23 -2.40 -16.04
CA ASP A 675 29.45 -2.74 -17.23
C ASP A 675 30.22 -3.72 -18.12
N ALA A 676 29.54 -4.75 -18.62
CA ALA A 676 30.11 -5.69 -19.59
C ALA A 676 30.29 -5.08 -21.00
N PHE A 677 29.73 -3.89 -21.24
CA PHE A 677 29.77 -3.21 -22.54
C PHE A 677 31.12 -2.58 -22.85
N ARG A 678 31.64 -2.84 -24.05
CA ARG A 678 32.85 -2.19 -24.56
C ARG A 678 32.74 -1.95 -26.05
N GLN A 679 33.12 -0.74 -26.48
CA GLN A 679 33.28 -0.43 -27.89
C GLN A 679 34.63 -0.95 -28.38
N PHE A 680 34.62 -1.63 -29.54
CA PHE A 680 35.83 -2.05 -30.23
C PHE A 680 35.95 -1.29 -31.55
N SER A 681 37.14 -0.75 -31.81
CA SER A 681 37.50 -0.15 -33.11
C SER A 681 38.24 -1.16 -33.97
N LEU A 682 38.05 -1.10 -35.29
CA LEU A 682 38.87 -1.86 -36.22
C LEU A 682 40.28 -1.25 -36.28
N PRO A 683 41.36 -2.06 -36.27
CA PRO A 683 42.71 -1.58 -36.52
C PRO A 683 42.82 -0.85 -37.88
N ALA A 684 43.84 -0.01 -38.04
CA ALA A 684 44.07 0.69 -39.32
C ALA A 684 44.54 -0.27 -40.42
N HIS A 685 45.26 -1.34 -40.06
CA HIS A 685 45.85 -2.31 -40.97
C HIS A 685 45.11 -3.65 -40.92
N LYS A 686 44.74 -4.19 -42.09
CA LYS A 686 43.97 -5.45 -42.21
C LYS A 686 44.67 -6.66 -41.60
N GLU A 687 46.00 -6.68 -41.62
CA GLU A 687 46.82 -7.77 -41.09
C GLU A 687 46.65 -7.94 -39.57
N GLU A 688 46.30 -6.86 -38.87
CA GLU A 688 46.08 -6.85 -37.42
C GLU A 688 44.66 -7.28 -37.02
N PHE A 689 43.73 -7.46 -37.97
CA PHE A 689 42.33 -7.74 -37.65
C PHE A 689 42.18 -9.07 -36.90
N ILE A 690 42.74 -10.15 -37.45
CA ILE A 690 42.63 -11.49 -36.84
C ILE A 690 43.33 -11.54 -35.48
N PRO A 691 44.60 -11.10 -35.33
CA PRO A 691 45.26 -11.04 -34.03
C PRO A 691 44.49 -10.20 -33.00
N TYR A 692 43.91 -9.08 -33.42
CA TYR A 692 43.13 -8.20 -32.54
C TYR A 692 41.85 -8.88 -32.02
N PHE A 693 41.03 -9.47 -32.91
CA PHE A 693 39.83 -10.20 -32.50
C PHE A 693 40.15 -11.44 -31.67
N GLU A 694 41.22 -12.17 -32.02
CA GLU A 694 41.67 -13.33 -31.24
C GLU A 694 42.08 -12.91 -29.82
N ASN A 695 42.79 -11.79 -29.67
CA ASN A 695 43.19 -11.27 -28.36
C ASN A 695 41.98 -10.81 -27.53
N ILE A 696 40.99 -10.16 -28.16
CA ILE A 696 39.71 -9.82 -27.51
C ILE A 696 39.05 -11.09 -26.98
N LEU A 697 38.79 -12.07 -27.85
CA LEU A 697 38.11 -13.31 -27.46
C LEU A 697 38.92 -14.09 -26.42
N LYS A 698 40.25 -14.12 -26.50
CA LYS A 698 41.12 -14.77 -25.50
C LYS A 698 40.93 -14.17 -24.11
N ARG A 699 40.91 -12.84 -23.98
CA ARG A 699 40.69 -12.14 -22.69
C ARG A 699 39.39 -12.52 -22.01
N TYR A 700 38.35 -12.81 -22.79
CA TYR A 700 37.04 -13.20 -22.28
C TYR A 700 36.88 -14.73 -22.14
N SER A 701 37.64 -15.53 -22.91
CA SER A 701 37.64 -17.00 -22.81
C SER A 701 38.40 -17.54 -21.59
N SER A 702 39.38 -16.80 -21.06
CA SER A 702 40.30 -17.31 -20.03
C SER A 702 39.74 -17.26 -18.60
N LYS A 703 38.68 -16.48 -18.34
CA LYS A 703 37.98 -16.49 -17.04
C LYS A 703 37.05 -17.69 -16.86
N GLU A 704 36.69 -18.41 -17.93
CA GLU A 704 35.85 -19.61 -17.86
C GLU A 704 36.60 -20.87 -17.39
N LYS A 705 37.94 -20.92 -17.54
CA LYS A 705 38.74 -22.10 -17.21
C LYS A 705 39.16 -22.21 -15.73
N GLU A 706 39.11 -21.13 -14.94
CA GLU A 706 39.34 -21.19 -13.48
C GLU A 706 38.18 -21.86 -12.71
N ARG A 707 37.11 -22.26 -13.40
CA ARG A 707 35.87 -22.86 -12.86
C ARG A 707 35.86 -24.39 -12.80
N ASP A 708 36.97 -25.04 -13.13
CA ASP A 708 37.07 -26.50 -13.18
C ASP A 708 36.77 -27.20 -11.84
N ALA A 709 37.05 -26.57 -10.69
CA ALA A 709 36.83 -27.19 -9.38
C ALA A 709 35.35 -27.58 -9.11
N VAL A 710 34.38 -26.75 -9.51
CA VAL A 710 32.94 -27.04 -9.35
C VAL A 710 32.49 -28.12 -10.34
N LEU A 711 33.09 -28.13 -11.54
CA LEU A 711 32.79 -29.09 -12.60
C LEU A 711 33.34 -30.50 -12.33
N HIS A 712 34.35 -30.60 -11.46
CA HIS A 712 34.95 -31.86 -11.01
C HIS A 712 34.32 -32.44 -9.74
N ASN A 713 33.33 -31.77 -9.15
CA ASN A 713 32.63 -32.28 -7.96
C ASN A 713 31.46 -33.19 -8.36
N SER A 714 31.56 -34.48 -8.05
CA SER A 714 30.52 -35.49 -8.32
C SER A 714 29.17 -35.19 -7.66
N ASN A 715 29.14 -34.40 -6.59
CA ASN A 715 27.92 -34.08 -5.86
C ASN A 715 27.15 -32.89 -6.44
N VAL A 716 27.67 -32.21 -7.45
CA VAL A 716 26.99 -31.07 -8.10
C VAL A 716 26.15 -31.56 -9.28
N PRO A 717 24.81 -31.38 -9.26
CA PRO A 717 23.93 -31.78 -10.37
C PRO A 717 24.29 -31.14 -11.71
N LEU A 718 24.06 -31.88 -12.79
CA LEU A 718 24.35 -31.46 -14.18
C LEU A 718 23.68 -30.13 -14.55
N THR A 719 22.45 -29.92 -14.09
CA THR A 719 21.68 -28.70 -14.29
C THR A 719 22.34 -27.48 -13.65
N ILE A 720 22.94 -27.63 -12.47
CA ILE A 720 23.67 -26.57 -11.77
C ILE A 720 24.99 -26.28 -12.48
N ARG A 721 25.70 -27.31 -12.95
CA ARG A 721 26.93 -27.15 -13.75
C ARG A 721 26.65 -26.33 -15.01
N GLY A 722 25.64 -26.71 -15.79
CA GLY A 722 25.27 -25.97 -16.99
C GLY A 722 24.69 -24.59 -16.71
N LYS A 723 23.98 -24.37 -15.60
CA LYS A 723 23.56 -23.02 -15.17
C LYS A 723 24.77 -22.15 -14.83
N PHE A 724 25.85 -22.74 -14.32
CA PHE A 724 27.07 -22.03 -13.98
C PHE A 724 27.93 -21.71 -15.22
N THR A 725 28.05 -22.62 -16.19
CA THR A 725 28.82 -22.41 -17.42
C THR A 725 28.07 -21.58 -18.45
N ASP A 726 26.79 -21.88 -18.68
CA ASP A 726 25.95 -21.28 -19.71
C ASP A 726 24.64 -20.73 -19.09
N PRO A 727 24.72 -19.71 -18.21
CA PRO A 727 23.58 -19.24 -17.41
C PRO A 727 22.39 -18.75 -18.23
N THR A 728 22.65 -18.32 -19.47
CA THR A 728 21.66 -17.76 -20.41
C THR A 728 21.21 -18.75 -21.47
N ASN A 729 21.83 -19.93 -21.58
CA ASN A 729 21.51 -20.91 -22.61
C ASN A 729 21.54 -22.34 -22.04
N PRO A 730 20.42 -22.80 -21.43
CA PRO A 730 20.38 -24.13 -20.80
C PRO A 730 20.53 -25.27 -21.81
N VAL A 731 20.15 -25.08 -23.08
CA VAL A 731 20.34 -26.09 -24.14
C VAL A 731 21.82 -26.24 -24.46
N ARG A 732 22.55 -25.13 -24.61
CA ARG A 732 24.01 -25.15 -24.80
C ARG A 732 24.71 -25.75 -23.58
N GLY A 733 24.32 -25.37 -22.37
CA GLY A 733 24.84 -25.96 -21.14
C GLY A 733 24.65 -27.48 -21.11
N ALA A 734 23.46 -27.96 -21.47
CA ALA A 734 23.19 -29.40 -21.59
C ALA A 734 24.09 -30.07 -22.63
N ILE A 735 24.22 -29.52 -23.84
CA ILE A 735 25.09 -30.07 -24.89
C ILE A 735 26.54 -30.12 -24.42
N THR A 736 27.07 -29.03 -23.87
CA THR A 736 28.45 -28.92 -23.39
C THR A 736 28.74 -29.99 -22.34
N HIS A 737 27.86 -30.16 -21.35
CA HIS A 737 28.11 -31.08 -20.24
C HIS A 737 27.80 -32.54 -20.55
N LEU A 738 26.85 -32.83 -21.44
CA LEU A 738 26.55 -34.19 -21.88
C LEU A 738 27.55 -34.74 -22.89
N THR A 739 28.30 -33.87 -23.58
CA THR A 739 29.32 -34.28 -24.57
C THR A 739 30.76 -34.18 -24.06
N SER A 740 30.98 -33.59 -22.88
CA SER A 740 32.32 -33.42 -22.30
C SER A 740 32.73 -34.61 -21.41
N ASN A 741 33.83 -35.28 -21.76
CA ASN A 741 34.42 -36.36 -20.96
C ASN A 741 34.73 -35.94 -19.51
N THR A 742 35.15 -34.69 -19.28
CA THR A 742 35.48 -34.20 -17.94
C THR A 742 34.25 -34.02 -17.05
N SER A 743 33.10 -33.77 -17.66
CA SER A 743 31.82 -33.60 -16.96
C SER A 743 31.10 -34.93 -16.77
N THR A 744 31.15 -35.81 -17.78
CA THR A 744 30.44 -37.11 -17.77
C THR A 744 31.15 -38.18 -16.94
N GLN A 745 32.45 -38.09 -16.69
CA GLN A 745 33.18 -39.05 -15.84
C GLN A 745 32.68 -39.11 -14.38
N PHE A 746 32.00 -38.07 -13.92
CA PHE A 746 31.40 -37.98 -12.57
C PHE A 746 29.87 -38.09 -12.60
N MET A 747 29.29 -38.54 -13.72
CA MET A 747 27.84 -38.57 -13.91
C MET A 747 27.31 -39.96 -13.61
N GLU A 748 26.51 -40.07 -12.55
CA GLU A 748 25.55 -41.16 -12.40
C GLU A 748 24.19 -40.65 -12.87
N LEU A 749 23.69 -41.20 -13.99
CA LEU A 749 22.33 -40.93 -14.41
C LEU A 749 21.39 -41.63 -13.43
N PHE A 750 20.41 -40.89 -12.91
CA PHE A 750 19.37 -41.43 -12.07
C PHE A 750 18.66 -42.59 -12.80
N ASN A 751 18.71 -43.79 -12.22
CA ASN A 751 18.24 -45.03 -12.85
C ASN A 751 17.02 -45.65 -12.14
N SER A 752 16.36 -44.88 -11.27
CA SER A 752 15.17 -45.33 -10.54
C SER A 752 13.91 -44.76 -11.20
N GLY A 753 12.78 -45.47 -11.08
CA GLY A 753 11.51 -45.07 -11.66
C GLY A 753 10.58 -46.25 -11.87
N GLU A 754 9.45 -46.00 -12.52
CA GLU A 754 8.55 -47.06 -12.98
C GLU A 754 9.12 -47.74 -14.24
N GLU A 755 9.10 -49.07 -14.29
CA GLU A 755 9.63 -49.83 -15.44
C GLU A 755 8.79 -49.66 -16.72
N THR A 756 7.48 -49.43 -16.57
CA THR A 756 6.53 -49.24 -17.67
C THR A 756 5.62 -48.04 -17.41
N PRO A 757 6.14 -46.80 -17.46
CA PRO A 757 5.37 -45.62 -17.11
C PRO A 757 4.34 -45.34 -18.21
N GLY A 758 3.11 -44.98 -17.81
CA GLY A 758 2.11 -44.48 -18.76
C GLY A 758 2.40 -43.06 -19.27
N LYS A 759 3.18 -42.29 -18.50
CA LYS A 759 3.49 -40.88 -18.74
C LYS A 759 4.89 -40.54 -18.24
N VAL A 760 5.64 -39.73 -19.00
CA VAL A 760 6.99 -39.28 -18.65
C VAL A 760 7.11 -37.78 -18.86
N ILE A 761 7.67 -37.09 -17.87
CA ILE A 761 7.99 -35.66 -17.96
C ILE A 761 9.43 -35.51 -18.46
N ILE A 762 9.63 -34.71 -19.51
CA ILE A 762 10.95 -34.41 -20.06
C ILE A 762 11.31 -32.94 -19.82
N ASP A 763 12.54 -32.71 -19.38
CA ASP A 763 13.15 -31.39 -19.26
C ASP A 763 14.15 -31.13 -20.42
N VAL A 764 14.83 -29.97 -20.39
CA VAL A 764 15.83 -29.60 -21.40
C VAL A 764 16.95 -30.65 -21.50
N TYR A 765 17.46 -31.14 -20.36
CA TYR A 765 18.59 -32.07 -20.34
C TYR A 765 18.19 -33.45 -20.87
N THR A 766 17.01 -33.94 -20.50
CA THR A 766 16.45 -35.20 -20.96
C THR A 766 16.20 -35.15 -22.48
N ALA A 767 15.60 -34.07 -22.98
CA ALA A 767 15.36 -33.89 -24.40
C ALA A 767 16.67 -33.85 -25.21
N VAL A 768 17.68 -33.12 -24.73
CA VAL A 768 19.01 -33.05 -25.34
C VAL A 768 19.68 -34.42 -25.29
N TYR A 769 19.63 -35.13 -24.16
CA TYR A 769 20.22 -36.47 -24.00
C TYR A 769 19.62 -37.48 -24.98
N PHE A 770 18.29 -37.61 -25.04
CA PHE A 770 17.63 -38.52 -25.98
C PHE A 770 17.93 -38.18 -27.44
N SER A 771 18.11 -36.91 -27.75
CA SER A 771 18.44 -36.47 -29.10
C SER A 771 19.91 -36.76 -29.45
N LEU A 772 20.84 -36.51 -28.54
CA LEU A 772 22.26 -36.84 -28.71
C LEU A 772 22.49 -38.36 -28.86
N MET A 773 21.72 -39.18 -28.15
CA MET A 773 21.83 -40.65 -28.20
C MET A 773 21.04 -41.28 -29.36
N GLY A 774 20.25 -40.50 -30.12
CA GLY A 774 19.41 -41.01 -31.20
C GLY A 774 18.17 -41.79 -30.76
N PHE A 775 17.74 -41.64 -29.51
CA PHE A 775 16.56 -42.32 -28.95
C PHE A 775 15.24 -41.60 -29.21
N ALA A 776 15.27 -40.35 -29.70
CA ALA A 776 14.08 -39.53 -29.89
C ALA A 776 12.94 -40.23 -30.65
N SER A 777 13.23 -40.87 -31.78
CA SER A 777 12.21 -41.59 -32.57
C SER A 777 11.72 -42.87 -31.89
N ALA A 778 12.59 -43.58 -31.17
CA ALA A 778 12.20 -44.78 -30.44
C ALA A 778 11.24 -44.41 -29.30
N VAL A 779 11.60 -43.38 -28.52
CA VAL A 779 10.79 -42.88 -27.40
C VAL A 779 9.44 -42.32 -27.91
N ALA A 780 9.43 -41.60 -29.03
CA ALA A 780 8.19 -41.10 -29.63
C ALA A 780 7.24 -42.21 -30.12
N ASN A 781 7.77 -43.39 -30.44
CA ASN A 781 7.01 -44.55 -30.88
C ASN A 781 6.61 -45.50 -29.73
N LEU A 782 7.07 -45.24 -28.51
CA LEU A 782 6.58 -45.97 -27.33
C LEU A 782 5.14 -45.56 -27.04
N ASN A 783 4.35 -46.47 -26.49
CA ASN A 783 3.00 -46.18 -26.01
C ASN A 783 3.03 -45.46 -24.64
N ILE A 784 3.85 -44.41 -24.55
CA ILE A 784 4.12 -43.62 -23.34
C ILE A 784 3.79 -42.16 -23.68
N GLU A 785 3.00 -41.51 -22.83
CA GLU A 785 2.71 -40.08 -23.01
C GLU A 785 3.91 -39.23 -22.58
N LEU A 786 4.52 -38.52 -23.52
CA LEU A 786 5.56 -37.53 -23.24
C LEU A 786 4.93 -36.20 -22.86
N VAL A 787 5.39 -35.60 -21.75
CA VAL A 787 4.95 -34.27 -21.31
C VAL A 787 6.13 -33.37 -21.03
N THR A 788 6.01 -32.11 -21.44
CA THR A 788 6.99 -31.05 -21.19
C THR A 788 6.27 -29.82 -20.70
N CYS A 789 6.87 -29.08 -19.76
CA CYS A 789 6.31 -27.78 -19.41
C CYS A 789 6.47 -26.80 -20.59
N GLN A 790 5.59 -25.79 -20.64
CA GLN A 790 5.56 -24.80 -21.72
C GLN A 790 6.86 -23.99 -21.81
N TYR A 791 7.51 -23.72 -20.68
CA TYR A 791 8.80 -23.03 -20.64
C TYR A 791 9.89 -23.86 -21.35
N THR A 792 10.05 -25.13 -20.98
CA THR A 792 11.00 -26.05 -21.61
C THR A 792 10.76 -26.15 -23.12
N LYS A 793 9.49 -26.27 -23.53
CA LYS A 793 9.11 -26.31 -24.94
C LYS A 793 9.58 -25.06 -25.69
N LYS A 794 9.25 -23.86 -25.17
CA LYS A 794 9.67 -22.57 -25.74
C LYS A 794 11.19 -22.42 -25.81
N VAL A 795 11.91 -22.86 -24.78
CA VAL A 795 13.39 -22.79 -24.73
C VAL A 795 14.01 -23.68 -25.81
N LEU A 796 13.52 -24.91 -25.96
CA LEU A 796 14.02 -25.84 -26.96
C LEU A 796 13.66 -25.40 -28.39
N GLU A 797 12.41 -24.98 -28.63
CA GLU A 797 11.97 -24.45 -29.93
C GLU A 797 12.76 -23.20 -30.33
N GLY A 798 12.88 -22.23 -29.41
CA GLY A 798 13.61 -21.00 -29.67
C GLY A 798 15.09 -21.23 -29.94
N TRP A 799 15.71 -22.19 -29.25
CA TRP A 799 17.10 -22.58 -29.54
C TRP A 799 17.24 -23.18 -30.94
N VAL A 800 16.34 -24.10 -31.33
CA VAL A 800 16.33 -24.73 -32.65
C VAL A 800 16.12 -23.69 -33.76
N GLU A 801 15.19 -22.76 -33.57
CA GLU A 801 14.92 -21.67 -34.51
C GLU A 801 16.16 -20.78 -34.71
N ASP A 802 16.81 -20.36 -33.62
CA ASP A 802 17.96 -19.45 -33.68
C ASP A 802 19.17 -20.08 -34.42
N ILE A 803 19.53 -21.32 -34.08
CA ILE A 803 20.69 -21.99 -34.72
C ILE A 803 20.46 -22.34 -36.20
N LEU A 804 19.21 -22.42 -36.63
CA LEU A 804 18.83 -22.76 -38.01
C LEU A 804 18.69 -21.53 -38.91
N ARG A 805 18.72 -20.32 -38.35
CA ARG A 805 18.72 -19.07 -39.10
C ARG A 805 19.82 -19.06 -40.16
N GLU A 806 19.50 -18.56 -41.35
CA GLU A 806 20.48 -18.56 -42.45
C GLU A 806 21.71 -17.71 -42.13
N ASP A 807 21.50 -16.60 -41.42
CA ASP A 807 22.52 -15.65 -40.99
C ASP A 807 23.21 -16.03 -39.66
N TYR A 808 22.93 -17.21 -39.10
CA TYR A 808 23.58 -17.66 -37.88
C TYR A 808 25.10 -17.75 -38.05
N MET A 809 25.81 -17.08 -37.15
CA MET A 809 27.26 -17.14 -37.02
C MET A 809 27.65 -17.04 -35.54
N SER A 810 28.50 -17.96 -35.08
CA SER A 810 29.23 -17.82 -33.82
C SER A 810 30.73 -17.92 -34.07
N MET A 811 31.52 -17.29 -33.20
CA MET A 811 32.98 -17.27 -33.27
C MET A 811 33.54 -17.67 -31.90
N GLY A 812 34.66 -18.40 -31.91
CA GLY A 812 35.36 -18.79 -30.70
C GLY A 812 36.86 -18.88 -30.92
N VAL A 813 37.60 -19.17 -29.86
CA VAL A 813 39.05 -19.37 -29.91
C VAL A 813 39.38 -20.76 -29.39
N SER A 814 40.24 -21.45 -30.12
CA SER A 814 40.82 -22.74 -29.74
C SER A 814 42.34 -22.63 -29.66
N ASP A 815 43.01 -23.70 -29.24
CA ASP A 815 44.48 -23.79 -29.27
C ASP A 815 45.04 -23.66 -30.71
N LYS A 816 44.19 -23.87 -31.73
CA LYS A 816 44.52 -23.70 -33.15
C LYS A 816 44.19 -22.29 -33.70
N GLY A 817 43.80 -21.36 -32.83
CA GLY A 817 43.38 -20.01 -33.18
C GLY A 817 41.87 -19.85 -33.29
N LEU A 818 41.45 -18.77 -33.96
CA LEU A 818 40.07 -18.37 -34.12
C LEU A 818 39.28 -19.32 -35.04
N TYR A 819 38.11 -19.76 -34.60
CA TYR A 819 37.18 -20.56 -35.41
C TYR A 819 35.82 -19.87 -35.52
N LYS A 820 35.10 -20.17 -36.60
CA LYS A 820 33.72 -19.74 -36.81
C LYS A 820 32.82 -20.95 -37.05
N VAL A 821 31.59 -20.86 -36.57
CA VAL A 821 30.53 -21.83 -36.82
C VAL A 821 29.39 -21.10 -37.49
N THR A 822 28.98 -21.57 -38.66
CA THR A 822 27.86 -21.00 -39.41
C THR A 822 26.65 -21.94 -39.40
N SER A 823 25.49 -21.43 -39.81
CA SER A 823 24.29 -22.23 -40.05
C SER A 823 24.54 -23.48 -40.91
N LYS A 824 25.42 -23.38 -41.92
CA LYS A 824 25.82 -24.51 -42.77
C LYS A 824 26.59 -25.58 -42.00
N ASP A 825 27.50 -25.16 -41.12
CA ASP A 825 28.26 -26.08 -40.28
C ASP A 825 27.35 -26.79 -39.27
N ILE A 826 26.38 -26.07 -38.71
CA ILE A 826 25.38 -26.63 -37.78
C ILE A 826 24.52 -27.69 -38.48
N ARG A 827 23.95 -27.36 -39.64
CA ARG A 827 23.12 -28.31 -40.41
C ARG A 827 23.89 -29.57 -40.81
N ARG A 828 25.19 -29.46 -41.07
CA ARG A 828 26.04 -30.61 -41.41
C ARG A 828 26.41 -31.46 -40.20
N ASN A 829 26.74 -30.83 -39.07
CA ASN A 829 27.39 -31.50 -37.94
C ASN A 829 26.41 -31.86 -36.79
N PHE A 830 25.22 -31.26 -36.74
CA PHE A 830 24.24 -31.44 -35.66
C PHE A 830 22.84 -31.81 -36.18
N SER A 831 22.72 -32.34 -37.40
CA SER A 831 21.43 -32.71 -38.01
C SER A 831 20.61 -33.65 -37.13
N ASP A 832 21.25 -34.64 -36.52
CA ASP A 832 20.58 -35.72 -35.78
C ASP A 832 20.06 -35.20 -34.43
N LEU A 833 20.83 -34.35 -33.76
CA LEU A 833 20.41 -33.64 -32.55
C LEU A 833 19.18 -32.77 -32.82
N ILE A 834 19.22 -31.98 -33.90
CA ILE A 834 18.13 -31.07 -34.28
C ILE A 834 16.86 -31.87 -34.62
N TYR A 835 17.00 -32.92 -35.42
CA TYR A 835 15.90 -33.81 -35.77
C TYR A 835 15.30 -34.51 -34.54
N GLY A 836 16.16 -34.97 -33.62
CA GLY A 836 15.72 -35.58 -32.37
C GLY A 836 14.90 -34.63 -31.51
N LEU A 837 15.37 -33.40 -31.32
CA LEU A 837 14.66 -32.37 -30.55
C LEU A 837 13.30 -32.05 -31.18
N GLN A 838 13.27 -31.82 -32.50
CA GLN A 838 12.02 -31.57 -33.23
C GLN A 838 11.03 -32.73 -33.12
N THR A 839 11.53 -33.98 -33.16
CA THR A 839 10.70 -35.18 -33.00
C THR A 839 10.08 -35.25 -31.61
N LEU A 840 10.86 -35.03 -30.56
CA LEU A 840 10.36 -35.02 -29.17
C LEU A 840 9.35 -33.90 -28.94
N LEU A 841 9.64 -32.68 -29.39
CA LEU A 841 8.76 -31.51 -29.23
C LEU A 841 7.41 -31.66 -29.95
N LYS A 842 7.39 -32.38 -31.08
CA LYS A 842 6.18 -32.69 -31.84
C LYS A 842 5.25 -33.67 -31.10
N HIS A 843 5.82 -34.64 -30.38
CA HIS A 843 5.06 -35.69 -29.69
C HIS A 843 4.78 -35.37 -28.21
N ALA A 844 5.52 -34.44 -27.61
CA ALA A 844 5.32 -34.02 -26.24
C ALA A 844 4.06 -33.13 -26.09
N LYS A 845 3.20 -33.49 -25.14
CA LYS A 845 2.06 -32.68 -24.70
C LYS A 845 2.50 -31.65 -23.64
N LEU A 846 1.69 -30.60 -23.47
CA LEU A 846 1.87 -29.60 -22.42
C LEU A 846 1.23 -30.05 -21.11
#